data_AF-A0A4V1KQM9-F1
#
_entry.id   AF-A0A4V1KQM9-F1
#
_cell.length_a   1.000
_cell.length_b   1.000
_cell.length_c   1.000
_cell.angle_alpha   90.00
_cell.angle_beta   90.00
_cell.angle_gamma   90.00
#
_symmetry.space_group_name_H-M   'P 1'
#
loop_
_entity.id
_entity.type
_entity.pdbx_description
1 polymer ?
#
loop_
_entity_poly.entity_id
_entity_poly.type
_entity_poly.pdbx_seq_one_letter_code
_entity_poly.pdbx_strand_id
1 'polypeptide(L)'
;MKTKLQFLRKFRFRKIEFLALILCFVNFTYAAPNINRDLKDVYVTTKLTDASLTETFSAIERQTQFTFVFDSALSQTANPITLSATHESLDSVLKKITTQTGLRFTQINNTITVLKSAGQQVVTGKVVDKEGVPLPGATVMEQGTSNGVTTDFDGLFRISITNSAVLEVSFIGFETQTVAAQTGAAMTIVLEANVNALNEVVVTALGIKREEKRLGFSQATISADNLSQTMPTNWSSGLKGKVAGLNIVSSGSGPLNSQQITLRGNNSLNPNGNNALIVVDGVPVNSEMTTSGSSASYIGEDSPIDYGNGISDLNLDDIESVTVLKGPGATALYGSRAANGALVITTKSGKQTTGLGLTYNSSVNLDVIQRWPDWQYEYGQGTGKSFNAAGDPYYSYGGSEDGNNTGSTSSAWGPRFDGQEYYQYDPTVKGQSLERQPWTAYKDNRKDFWRTGVTFTNNLSLQGGNDKGSMRLSVGHSKNEWIMPNTGYERITASINSNYQISEHIKIGSVVNYNNRSSDNLPSTGYNNGSIAYFMIFQNPNVDLDWLRPIWQEGQNQIQQIQPFSSYIDNPYLIAYEATNPLASSQIVGNIFSNIDLAPNLDLMLRASLNTYNQDREQIRPYSINRYKNGFYETQDIWKQEVNTDFLLSYKNDLSEKIGLSASVGGNAMDYKYRRTDASVDGLVVPAVYKLANGINNPIVQTYDKNKKVNSLYGLVSLSFENKLFLDVTGRNDWSSTLPTANNSFFYPSANASVILSEVFELPKAVDYLKYRFSFAEVGNDTDPYKTSKYYSQSAFPSSATVPTNLYNGNFKPEITTSFETGLEARLLKNRLNLDATVYQTLTKNQIISVPLDITTGYSSGVLNSGEVRNRGVELTLTGKIFDTKKFKWSSTLTFSRNWNKVMELADGIDGQQEIGSGGNATLLAKVGGTTTAIYGYGFVRSPEGEIVYDNAGLPAYPDEIQYIGDASPDWKAGLYNSFNFGPVTLNVMLDGQYGGIIYSQTHHKLTQQGKLRSTFEGREEGVIVGDGVVLNEDGTYSPNTTEAITPDWYNRYYRRANVESNSFDASFLKLREVSLQYAFPKRLLGNSGITALNISVFGRNLATVSDFPIYDPETAALNGDTILPGIEMGQMPSPATYGFNLKVNL
;
A
#
# COMPACT_ATOMS: atom_id res chain seq x y z
N MET A 1 17.45 62.36 10.09
CA MET A 1 16.20 62.74 10.79
C MET A 1 15.03 62.46 9.85
N LYS A 2 14.11 61.54 10.21
CA LYS A 2 12.76 61.22 9.64
C LYS A 2 12.75 60.64 8.19
N THR A 3 12.15 59.47 7.87
CA THR A 3 10.86 58.83 8.27
C THR A 3 10.88 57.31 7.91
N LYS A 4 10.84 56.37 8.87
CA LYS A 4 9.74 55.39 9.26
C LYS A 4 9.13 54.55 8.11
N LEU A 5 9.35 53.23 7.95
CA LEU A 5 8.99 51.99 8.73
C LEU A 5 7.48 51.69 8.87
N GLN A 6 6.95 50.69 8.12
CA GLN A 6 6.15 49.56 8.65
C GLN A 6 5.75 48.54 7.56
N PHE A 7 5.80 47.28 7.96
CA PHE A 7 5.68 46.01 7.24
C PHE A 7 4.50 45.23 7.88
N LEU A 8 3.84 44.34 7.11
CA LEU A 8 2.81 43.33 7.45
C LEU A 8 1.33 43.75 7.59
N ARG A 9 0.51 43.34 6.60
CA ARG A 9 -0.59 42.35 6.81
C ARG A 9 -1.29 41.97 5.50
N LYS A 10 -1.60 40.67 5.37
CA LYS A 10 -2.49 40.01 4.41
C LYS A 10 -1.99 39.86 2.97
N PHE A 11 -1.53 38.65 2.61
CA PHE A 11 -2.00 38.00 1.38
C PHE A 11 -1.92 36.48 1.55
N ARG A 12 -3.11 35.85 1.47
CA ARG A 12 -3.32 34.40 1.54
C ARG A 12 -2.86 33.73 0.24
N PHE A 13 -2.37 32.51 0.41
CA PHE A 13 -2.04 31.50 -0.59
C PHE A 13 -3.12 31.33 -1.67
N ARG A 14 -2.76 31.62 -2.92
CA ARG A 14 -3.37 31.11 -4.17
C ARG A 14 -2.38 31.33 -5.32
N LYS A 15 -1.27 30.59 -5.36
CA LYS A 15 -0.26 30.69 -6.45
C LYS A 15 0.49 29.37 -6.71
N ILE A 16 -0.22 28.24 -6.77
CA ILE A 16 0.34 26.99 -7.33
C ILE A 16 -0.45 26.53 -8.55
N GLU A 17 -1.77 26.77 -8.60
CA GLU A 17 -2.59 26.49 -9.79
C GLU A 17 -2.27 27.41 -10.99
N PHE A 18 -1.76 28.62 -10.75
CA PHE A 18 -1.42 29.56 -11.82
C PHE A 18 -0.03 29.28 -12.44
N LEU A 19 0.85 28.55 -11.74
CA LEU A 19 2.19 28.23 -12.26
C LEU A 19 2.14 27.05 -13.25
N ALA A 20 1.23 26.10 -13.04
CA ALA A 20 0.94 25.03 -13.98
C ALA A 20 0.25 25.55 -15.26
N LEU A 21 -0.61 26.56 -15.15
CA LEU A 21 -1.25 27.19 -16.31
C LEU A 21 -0.30 28.08 -17.12
N ILE A 22 0.68 28.73 -16.47
CA ILE A 22 1.71 29.54 -17.15
C ILE A 22 2.73 28.66 -17.89
N LEU A 23 3.08 27.47 -17.38
CA LEU A 23 3.95 26.53 -18.11
C LEU A 23 3.28 25.95 -19.37
N CYS A 24 1.94 25.92 -19.43
CA CYS A 24 1.20 25.58 -20.64
C CYS A 24 1.03 26.74 -21.64
N PHE A 25 1.32 27.99 -21.27
CA PHE A 25 1.09 29.17 -22.15
C PHE A 25 2.35 29.96 -22.56
N VAL A 26 3.56 29.57 -22.13
CA VAL A 26 4.81 30.30 -22.46
C VAL A 26 5.54 29.76 -23.70
N ASN A 27 5.01 28.75 -24.40
CA ASN A 27 5.57 28.29 -25.70
C ASN A 27 4.77 28.76 -26.92
N PHE A 28 4.22 29.97 -26.88
CA PHE A 28 3.84 30.69 -28.11
C PHE A 28 4.28 32.15 -28.03
N THR A 29 5.11 32.53 -29.01
CA THR A 29 5.50 33.89 -29.45
C THR A 29 6.50 34.68 -28.61
N TYR A 30 7.76 34.73 -29.06
CA TYR A 30 8.40 35.90 -29.70
C TYR A 30 9.76 35.46 -30.25
N ALA A 31 9.78 34.81 -31.42
CA ALA A 31 10.98 34.76 -32.24
C ALA A 31 11.06 36.10 -32.99
N ALA A 32 12.06 36.92 -32.66
CA ALA A 32 12.41 38.07 -33.48
C ALA A 32 12.70 37.58 -34.91
N PRO A 33 12.23 38.28 -35.96
CA PRO A 33 12.50 37.85 -37.33
C PRO A 33 13.99 38.04 -37.62
N ASN A 34 14.77 36.96 -37.50
CA ASN A 34 16.02 36.85 -38.24
C ASN A 34 15.62 36.79 -39.71
N ILE A 35 15.88 37.88 -40.44
CA ILE A 35 15.72 37.91 -41.89
C ILE A 35 16.78 36.97 -42.47
N ASN A 36 16.41 35.70 -42.63
CA ASN A 36 17.20 34.72 -43.34
C ASN A 36 17.11 35.09 -44.83
N ARG A 37 18.13 35.79 -45.36
CA ARG A 37 18.18 36.05 -46.81
C ARG A 37 18.43 34.72 -47.52
N ASP A 38 17.61 34.43 -48.51
CA ASP A 38 17.79 33.26 -49.37
C ASP A 38 19.10 33.42 -50.17
N LEU A 39 19.87 32.34 -50.34
CA LEU A 39 21.09 32.32 -51.14
C LEU A 39 20.85 32.76 -52.60
N LYS A 40 19.60 32.68 -53.08
CA LYS A 40 19.19 33.16 -54.40
C LYS A 40 19.17 34.70 -54.51
N ASP A 41 19.05 35.40 -53.39
CA ASP A 41 18.90 36.86 -53.34
C ASP A 41 20.22 37.60 -53.05
N VAL A 42 21.31 36.85 -52.88
CA VAL A 42 22.66 37.38 -52.62
C VAL A 42 23.51 37.13 -53.85
N TYR A 43 24.08 38.19 -54.43
CA TYR A 43 24.86 38.13 -55.66
C TYR A 43 26.35 38.30 -55.38
N VAL A 44 27.18 37.52 -56.06
CA VAL A 44 28.64 37.52 -55.93
C VAL A 44 29.28 37.77 -57.28
N THR A 45 30.33 38.59 -57.29
CA THR A 45 31.20 38.78 -58.46
C THR A 45 32.61 38.38 -58.06
N THR A 46 33.08 37.23 -58.56
CA THR A 46 34.40 36.71 -58.22
C THR A 46 35.03 36.00 -59.41
N LYS A 47 36.36 36.15 -59.54
CA LYS A 47 37.15 35.46 -60.54
C LYS A 47 38.39 34.88 -59.85
N LEU A 48 38.39 33.57 -59.70
CA LEU A 48 39.42 32.79 -59.03
C LEU A 48 39.90 31.70 -59.98
N THR A 49 41.21 31.51 -60.04
CA THR A 49 41.86 30.46 -60.84
C THR A 49 42.75 29.65 -59.89
N ASP A 50 42.61 28.33 -59.88
CA ASP A 50 43.33 27.40 -59.00
C ASP A 50 43.34 27.80 -57.51
N ALA A 51 42.23 28.32 -57.00
CA ALA A 51 42.12 28.73 -55.60
C ALA A 51 41.87 27.54 -54.67
N SER A 52 42.45 27.58 -53.48
CA SER A 52 42.12 26.64 -52.41
C SER A 52 40.69 26.83 -51.90
N LEU A 53 40.18 25.84 -51.16
CA LEU A 53 38.85 25.89 -50.55
C LEU A 53 38.69 27.13 -49.65
N THR A 54 39.70 27.40 -48.83
CA THR A 54 39.74 28.53 -47.90
C THR A 54 39.76 29.86 -48.64
N GLU A 55 40.59 29.99 -49.68
CA GLU A 55 40.63 31.21 -50.51
C GLU A 55 39.29 31.46 -51.22
N THR A 56 38.67 30.39 -51.72
CA THR A 56 37.38 30.46 -52.40
C THR A 56 36.27 30.94 -51.47
N PHE A 57 36.17 30.36 -50.26
CA PHE A 57 35.15 30.78 -49.30
C PHE A 57 35.43 32.17 -48.74
N SER A 58 36.67 32.50 -48.37
CA SER A 58 37.00 33.85 -47.91
C SER A 58 36.72 34.93 -48.96
N ALA A 59 36.88 34.64 -50.26
CA ALA A 59 36.50 35.57 -51.33
C ALA A 59 34.98 35.81 -51.41
N ILE A 60 34.17 34.81 -51.08
CA ILE A 60 32.71 34.89 -51.03
C ILE A 60 32.25 35.59 -49.73
N GLU A 61 32.86 35.26 -48.58
CA GLU A 61 32.56 35.89 -47.28
C GLU A 61 32.85 37.40 -47.30
N ARG A 62 33.87 37.86 -48.03
CA ARG A 62 34.16 39.30 -48.18
C ARG A 62 33.05 40.07 -48.91
N GLN A 63 32.21 39.38 -49.68
CA GLN A 63 31.15 39.99 -50.49
C GLN A 63 29.76 39.70 -49.95
N THR A 64 29.64 38.84 -48.93
CA THR A 64 28.35 38.34 -48.43
C THR A 64 28.33 38.35 -46.91
N GLN A 65 27.15 38.32 -46.32
CA GLN A 65 26.98 38.22 -44.87
C GLN A 65 27.13 36.78 -44.33
N PHE A 66 27.49 35.83 -45.20
CA PHE A 66 27.59 34.42 -44.86
C PHE A 66 29.01 34.06 -44.40
N THR A 67 29.11 33.11 -43.48
CA THR A 67 30.38 32.52 -43.02
C THR A 67 30.38 31.03 -43.28
N PHE A 68 31.46 30.48 -43.82
CA PHE A 68 31.62 29.06 -44.12
C PHE A 68 32.28 28.33 -42.96
N VAL A 69 31.70 27.20 -42.57
CA VAL A 69 32.25 26.32 -41.53
C VAL A 69 32.46 24.94 -42.13
N PHE A 70 33.69 24.43 -42.03
CA PHE A 70 34.08 23.14 -42.58
C PHE A 70 35.28 22.57 -41.82
N ASP A 71 35.42 21.25 -41.84
CA ASP A 71 36.58 20.56 -41.25
C ASP A 71 37.87 20.92 -42.01
N SER A 72 38.92 21.29 -41.30
CA SER A 72 40.26 21.56 -41.86
C SER A 72 40.79 20.45 -42.77
N ALA A 73 40.41 19.18 -42.55
CA ALA A 73 40.77 18.05 -43.40
C ALA A 73 40.18 18.15 -44.83
N LEU A 74 39.07 18.88 -45.02
CA LEU A 74 38.47 19.14 -46.34
C LEU A 74 39.32 20.11 -47.17
N SER A 75 40.05 21.03 -46.52
CA SER A 75 40.94 21.97 -47.21
C SER A 75 42.15 21.29 -47.83
N GLN A 76 42.59 20.14 -47.31
CA GLN A 76 43.76 19.40 -47.79
C GLN A 76 43.43 18.38 -48.89
N THR A 77 42.16 18.02 -49.05
CA THR A 77 41.71 16.94 -49.95
C THR A 77 40.83 17.41 -51.10
N ALA A 78 40.50 18.70 -51.18
CA ALA A 78 39.70 19.27 -52.25
C ALA A 78 40.57 19.68 -53.45
N ASN A 79 40.10 19.38 -54.66
CA ASN A 79 40.71 19.86 -55.90
C ASN A 79 40.72 21.40 -55.94
N PRO A 80 41.72 22.04 -56.58
CA PRO A 80 41.71 23.49 -56.80
C PRO A 80 40.43 23.94 -57.49
N ILE A 81 39.82 25.03 -57.01
CA ILE A 81 38.56 25.56 -57.53
C ILE A 81 38.86 26.68 -58.50
N THR A 82 38.38 26.55 -59.73
CA THR A 82 38.35 27.66 -60.70
C THR A 82 36.91 28.17 -60.80
N LEU A 83 36.70 29.42 -60.37
CA LEU A 83 35.38 30.02 -60.26
C LEU A 83 35.36 31.37 -60.97
N SER A 84 34.52 31.49 -62.01
CA SER A 84 34.18 32.78 -62.63
C SER A 84 32.68 33.02 -62.46
N ALA A 85 32.34 34.10 -61.77
CA ALA A 85 30.97 34.55 -61.54
C ALA A 85 30.92 36.07 -61.65
N THR A 86 30.02 36.60 -62.47
CA THR A 86 29.79 38.04 -62.62
C THR A 86 28.33 38.31 -62.30
N HIS A 87 28.07 38.90 -61.14
CA HIS A 87 26.72 39.15 -60.64
C HIS A 87 25.81 37.90 -60.67
N GLU A 88 26.32 36.77 -60.17
CA GLU A 88 25.55 35.53 -60.05
C GLU A 88 25.08 35.30 -58.62
N SER A 89 23.93 34.65 -58.45
CA SER A 89 23.44 34.32 -57.11
C SER A 89 24.38 33.35 -56.38
N LEU A 90 24.47 33.49 -55.06
CA LEU A 90 25.32 32.66 -54.22
C LEU A 90 24.93 31.18 -54.34
N ASP A 91 23.64 30.86 -54.47
CA ASP A 91 23.17 29.50 -54.77
C ASP A 91 23.78 28.93 -56.07
N SER A 92 23.86 29.72 -57.15
CA SER A 92 24.49 29.32 -58.41
C SER A 92 26.00 29.10 -58.26
N VAL A 93 26.65 30.00 -57.53
CA VAL A 93 28.08 29.91 -57.22
C VAL A 93 28.41 28.65 -56.41
N LEU A 94 27.62 28.33 -55.38
CA LEU A 94 27.79 27.12 -54.57
C LEU A 94 27.50 25.84 -55.35
N LYS A 95 26.56 25.86 -56.31
CA LYS A 95 26.35 24.74 -57.24
C LYS A 95 27.54 24.52 -58.15
N LYS A 96 28.18 25.57 -58.67
CA LYS A 96 29.42 25.44 -59.45
C LYS A 96 30.54 24.82 -58.63
N ILE A 97 30.66 25.19 -57.35
CA ILE A 97 31.65 24.58 -56.44
C ILE A 97 31.28 23.11 -56.16
N THR A 98 30.01 22.81 -55.93
CA THR A 98 29.49 21.44 -55.76
C THR A 98 29.88 20.56 -56.95
N THR A 99 29.71 21.04 -58.18
CA THR A 99 30.04 20.28 -59.40
C THR A 99 31.53 19.98 -59.53
N GLN A 100 32.40 20.87 -59.06
CA GLN A 100 33.86 20.70 -59.14
C GLN A 100 34.43 19.83 -58.00
N THR A 101 33.80 19.85 -56.83
CA THR A 101 34.39 19.30 -55.59
C THR A 101 33.60 18.17 -54.96
N GLY A 102 32.33 17.96 -55.36
CA GLY A 102 31.43 17.01 -54.70
C GLY A 102 30.99 17.42 -53.29
N LEU A 103 31.26 18.67 -52.88
CA LEU A 103 30.86 19.21 -51.59
C LEU A 103 29.39 19.63 -51.59
N ARG A 104 28.72 19.49 -50.45
CA ARG A 104 27.36 19.97 -50.20
C ARG A 104 27.38 21.14 -49.22
N PHE A 105 26.53 22.12 -49.48
CA PHE A 105 26.40 23.34 -48.69
C PHE A 105 25.03 23.37 -48.01
N THR A 106 25.01 23.56 -46.70
CA THR A 106 23.76 23.70 -45.93
C THR A 106 23.78 25.03 -45.20
N GLN A 107 22.82 25.91 -45.50
CA GLN A 107 22.65 27.18 -44.81
C GLN A 107 21.90 26.96 -43.48
N ILE A 108 22.49 27.43 -42.39
CA ILE A 108 21.84 27.59 -41.09
C ILE A 108 22.05 29.04 -40.69
N ASN A 109 21.01 29.86 -40.79
CA ASN A 109 21.08 31.32 -40.62
C ASN A 109 22.13 31.95 -41.58
N ASN A 110 23.07 32.74 -41.06
CA ASN A 110 24.18 33.31 -41.82
C ASN A 110 25.42 32.39 -41.88
N THR A 111 25.30 31.13 -41.51
CA THR A 111 26.41 30.17 -41.57
C THR A 111 26.14 29.10 -42.64
N ILE A 112 27.11 28.86 -43.51
CA ILE A 112 27.05 27.81 -44.54
C ILE A 112 27.99 26.68 -44.13
N THR A 113 27.41 25.54 -43.77
CA THR A 113 28.18 24.34 -43.41
C THR A 113 28.53 23.57 -44.67
N VAL A 114 29.80 23.16 -44.82
CA VAL A 114 30.31 22.42 -45.98
C VAL A 114 30.61 20.98 -45.61
N LEU A 115 30.02 20.04 -46.36
CA LEU A 115 30.11 18.60 -46.11
C LEU A 115 30.56 17.86 -47.37
N LYS A 116 31.36 16.79 -47.25
CA LYS A 116 31.69 15.89 -48.36
C LYS A 116 30.61 14.84 -48.52
N SER A 117 30.10 14.63 -49.73
CA SER A 117 29.05 13.62 -49.98
C SER A 117 29.59 12.20 -49.80
N ALA A 118 29.21 11.50 -48.74
CA ALA A 118 29.30 10.04 -48.65
C ALA A 118 28.06 9.42 -49.32
N GLY A 119 28.25 8.41 -50.16
CA GLY A 119 27.14 7.71 -50.81
C GLY A 119 26.31 6.95 -49.77
N GLN A 120 25.09 7.42 -49.48
CA GLN A 120 24.12 6.67 -48.69
C GLN A 120 23.50 5.58 -49.57
N GLN A 121 23.51 4.34 -49.07
CA GLN A 121 22.80 3.24 -49.68
C GLN A 121 21.49 3.02 -48.92
N VAL A 122 20.37 2.93 -49.64
CA VAL A 122 19.06 2.70 -49.05
C VAL A 122 18.79 1.19 -49.04
N VAL A 123 18.52 0.65 -47.85
CA VAL A 123 18.10 -0.73 -47.63
C VAL A 123 16.61 -0.71 -47.32
N THR A 124 15.86 -1.54 -48.04
CA THR A 124 14.43 -1.75 -47.81
C THR A 124 14.18 -3.21 -47.46
N GLY A 125 13.23 -3.45 -46.57
CA GLY A 125 12.90 -4.82 -46.17
C GLY A 125 11.58 -4.91 -45.44
N LYS A 126 11.23 -6.13 -45.03
CA LYS A 126 10.02 -6.48 -44.28
C LYS A 126 10.41 -7.31 -43.06
N VAL A 127 9.93 -6.97 -41.88
CA VAL A 127 10.07 -7.79 -40.66
C VAL A 127 8.78 -8.56 -40.42
N VAL A 128 8.89 -9.88 -40.25
CA VAL A 128 7.77 -10.80 -40.04
C VAL A 128 8.08 -11.78 -38.91
N ASP A 129 7.05 -12.44 -38.34
CA ASP A 129 7.23 -13.61 -37.48
C ASP A 129 7.44 -14.90 -38.30
N LYS A 130 7.67 -16.02 -37.60
CA LYS A 130 7.87 -17.35 -38.18
C LYS A 130 6.67 -17.84 -39.01
N GLU A 131 5.48 -17.34 -38.71
CA GLU A 131 4.24 -17.59 -39.42
C GLU A 131 4.01 -16.63 -40.61
N GLY A 132 4.97 -15.74 -40.90
CA GLY A 132 4.93 -14.80 -42.02
C GLY A 132 4.07 -13.56 -41.77
N VAL A 133 3.66 -13.32 -40.52
CA VAL A 133 2.87 -12.16 -40.12
C VAL A 133 3.77 -10.94 -40.00
N PRO A 134 3.43 -9.81 -40.63
CA PRO A 134 4.17 -8.56 -40.46
C PRO A 134 4.28 -8.13 -39.00
N LEU A 135 5.47 -7.68 -38.60
CA LEU A 135 5.74 -7.15 -37.26
C LEU A 135 5.85 -5.62 -37.32
N PRO A 136 4.75 -4.89 -37.11
CA PRO A 136 4.75 -3.43 -37.15
C PRO A 136 5.33 -2.82 -35.87
N GLY A 137 6.27 -1.88 -36.02
CA GLY A 137 6.99 -1.27 -34.90
C GLY A 137 8.24 -2.04 -34.45
N ALA A 138 8.72 -3.02 -35.23
CA ALA A 138 10.05 -3.59 -35.05
C ALA A 138 11.11 -2.53 -35.33
N THR A 139 12.06 -2.38 -34.39
CA THR A 139 13.19 -1.45 -34.54
C THR A 139 14.26 -2.15 -35.37
N VAL A 140 14.66 -1.51 -36.47
CA VAL A 140 15.77 -1.92 -37.34
C VAL A 140 16.87 -0.87 -37.20
N MET A 141 18.00 -1.24 -36.62
CA MET A 141 19.09 -0.32 -36.29
C MET A 141 20.40 -0.76 -36.96
N GLU A 142 21.18 0.19 -37.46
CA GLU A 142 22.54 -0.06 -37.90
C GLU A 142 23.44 -0.29 -36.68
N GLN A 143 24.07 -1.46 -36.60
CA GLN A 143 24.79 -1.90 -35.41
C GLN A 143 25.98 -0.98 -35.12
N GLY A 144 26.07 -0.48 -33.88
CA GLY A 144 27.13 0.43 -33.44
C GLY A 144 26.91 1.90 -33.79
N THR A 145 25.75 2.27 -34.35
CA THR A 145 25.35 3.66 -34.61
C THR A 145 23.97 3.97 -34.03
N SER A 146 23.58 5.25 -34.02
CA SER A 146 22.22 5.69 -33.65
C SER A 146 21.25 5.71 -34.84
N ASN A 147 21.67 5.21 -36.00
CA ASN A 147 20.88 5.22 -37.23
C ASN A 147 19.92 4.03 -37.21
N GLY A 148 18.63 4.30 -36.98
CA GLY A 148 17.60 3.26 -36.90
C GLY A 148 16.24 3.75 -37.35
N VAL A 149 15.40 2.81 -37.79
CA VAL A 149 14.03 3.04 -38.24
C VAL A 149 13.10 2.01 -37.60
N THR A 150 11.80 2.28 -37.62
CA THR A 150 10.79 1.32 -37.18
C THR A 150 9.96 0.85 -38.38
N THR A 151 9.51 -0.40 -38.35
CA THR A 151 8.67 -0.95 -39.41
C THR A 151 7.25 -0.40 -39.39
N ASP A 152 6.61 -0.29 -40.55
CA ASP A 152 5.21 0.12 -40.71
C ASP A 152 4.21 -1.03 -40.48
N PHE A 153 2.91 -0.80 -40.75
CA PHE A 153 1.83 -1.78 -40.57
C PHE A 153 1.99 -3.06 -41.39
N ASP A 154 2.66 -2.98 -42.53
CA ASP A 154 2.98 -4.13 -43.38
C ASP A 154 4.35 -4.72 -43.02
N GLY A 155 4.95 -4.30 -41.90
CA GLY A 155 6.26 -4.74 -41.44
C GLY A 155 7.40 -4.17 -42.27
N LEU A 156 7.14 -3.20 -43.16
CA LEU A 156 8.15 -2.67 -44.08
C LEU A 156 9.02 -1.63 -43.39
N PHE A 157 10.31 -1.63 -43.69
CA PHE A 157 11.25 -0.62 -43.26
C PHE A 157 12.08 -0.10 -44.44
N ARG A 158 12.59 1.13 -44.27
CA ARG A 158 13.53 1.77 -45.20
C ARG A 158 14.57 2.53 -44.40
N ILE A 159 15.81 2.07 -44.43
CA ILE A 159 16.94 2.66 -43.68
C ILE A 159 18.06 3.06 -44.64
N SER A 160 18.65 4.23 -44.45
CA SER A 160 19.80 4.69 -45.24
C SER A 160 21.08 4.41 -44.45
N ILE A 161 21.94 3.53 -44.96
CA ILE A 161 23.19 3.12 -44.30
C ILE A 161 24.43 3.60 -45.07
N THR A 162 25.56 3.68 -44.37
CA THR A 162 26.86 4.03 -44.94
C THR A 162 27.74 2.78 -44.99
N ASN A 163 27.87 2.17 -46.18
CA ASN A 163 28.58 0.89 -46.45
C ASN A 163 27.79 -0.39 -46.06
N SER A 164 28.42 -1.56 -46.24
CA SER A 164 27.89 -2.89 -45.90
C SER A 164 27.74 -3.08 -44.38
N ALA A 165 26.71 -2.47 -43.80
CA ALA A 165 26.45 -2.51 -42.37
C ALA A 165 25.68 -3.76 -41.93
N VAL A 166 25.69 -4.06 -40.63
CA VAL A 166 24.84 -5.09 -40.02
C VAL A 166 23.64 -4.40 -39.39
N LEU A 167 22.44 -4.94 -39.65
CA LEU A 167 21.20 -4.49 -39.05
C LEU A 167 20.88 -5.33 -37.82
N GLU A 168 20.70 -4.69 -36.68
CA GLU A 168 20.13 -5.28 -35.48
C GLU A 168 18.62 -5.01 -35.48
N VAL A 169 17.82 -6.07 -35.45
CA VAL A 169 16.36 -5.98 -35.49
C VAL A 169 15.78 -6.54 -34.20
N SER A 170 15.02 -5.71 -33.50
CA SER A 170 14.37 -6.07 -32.24
C SER A 170 12.88 -5.75 -32.28
N PHE A 171 12.09 -6.62 -31.66
CA PHE A 171 10.66 -6.40 -31.47
C PHE A 171 10.22 -7.01 -30.14
N ILE A 172 9.33 -6.32 -29.41
CA ILE A 172 8.91 -6.75 -28.08
C ILE A 172 8.22 -8.11 -28.17
N GLY A 173 8.69 -9.07 -27.36
CA GLY A 173 8.20 -10.45 -27.38
C GLY A 173 8.84 -11.33 -28.44
N PHE A 174 9.93 -10.88 -29.08
CA PHE A 174 10.72 -11.62 -30.07
C PHE A 174 12.22 -11.58 -29.72
N GLU A 175 12.99 -12.55 -30.19
CA GLU A 175 14.45 -12.54 -30.04
C GLU A 175 15.08 -11.52 -30.98
N THR A 176 16.03 -10.72 -30.48
CA THR A 176 16.78 -9.76 -31.31
C THR A 176 17.63 -10.51 -32.32
N GLN A 177 17.54 -10.14 -33.59
CA GLN A 177 18.27 -10.80 -34.68
C GLN A 177 19.22 -9.81 -35.36
N THR A 178 20.44 -10.26 -35.65
CA THR A 178 21.41 -9.49 -36.44
C THR A 178 21.48 -10.04 -37.86
N VAL A 179 21.36 -9.15 -38.85
CA VAL A 179 21.32 -9.52 -40.28
C VAL A 179 22.20 -8.57 -41.08
N ALA A 180 23.07 -9.10 -41.94
CA ALA A 180 23.86 -8.27 -42.85
C ALA A 180 22.94 -7.50 -43.83
N ALA A 181 23.17 -6.20 -43.98
CA ALA A 181 22.36 -5.37 -44.86
C ALA A 181 22.62 -5.72 -46.34
N GLN A 182 21.55 -5.94 -47.11
CA GLN A 182 21.62 -6.24 -48.54
C GLN A 182 21.06 -5.08 -49.37
N THR A 183 21.77 -4.69 -50.43
CA THR A 183 21.35 -3.63 -51.36
C THR A 183 20.85 -4.21 -52.68
N GLY A 184 19.74 -3.68 -53.20
CA GLY A 184 19.19 -4.03 -54.52
C GLY A 184 17.97 -4.96 -54.53
N ALA A 185 17.62 -5.60 -53.41
CA ALA A 185 16.38 -6.38 -53.25
C ALA A 185 15.77 -6.18 -51.85
N ALA A 186 14.44 -6.23 -51.75
CA ALA A 186 13.76 -6.11 -50.46
C ALA A 186 14.03 -7.35 -49.59
N MET A 187 14.71 -7.17 -48.45
CA MET A 187 15.03 -8.28 -47.54
C MET A 187 13.83 -8.64 -46.65
N THR A 188 13.63 -9.92 -46.32
CA THR A 188 12.65 -10.34 -45.31
C THR A 188 13.40 -10.84 -44.08
N ILE A 189 13.12 -10.24 -42.92
CA ILE A 189 13.74 -10.56 -41.63
C ILE A 189 12.69 -11.27 -40.78
N VAL A 190 12.97 -12.50 -40.38
CA VAL A 190 12.05 -13.35 -39.61
C VAL A 190 12.50 -13.33 -38.16
N LEU A 191 11.74 -12.65 -37.30
CA LEU A 191 11.99 -12.69 -35.87
C LEU A 191 11.29 -13.90 -35.25
N GLU A 192 12.01 -14.63 -34.41
CA GLU A 192 11.41 -15.72 -33.64
C GLU A 192 10.74 -15.18 -32.37
N ALA A 193 9.51 -15.63 -32.10
CA ALA A 193 8.81 -15.27 -30.89
C ALA A 193 9.64 -15.71 -29.68
N ASN A 194 9.83 -14.80 -28.74
CA ASN A 194 10.60 -15.02 -27.54
C ASN A 194 9.80 -15.96 -26.63
N VAL A 195 10.15 -17.26 -26.64
CA VAL A 195 9.51 -18.29 -25.80
C VAL A 195 9.99 -18.20 -24.34
N ASN A 196 10.83 -17.23 -23.99
CA ASN A 196 11.54 -17.16 -22.70
C ASN A 196 10.71 -16.59 -21.54
N ALA A 197 9.51 -17.11 -21.29
CA ALA A 197 8.89 -16.98 -19.97
C ALA A 197 9.67 -17.76 -18.88
N LEU A 198 10.79 -18.42 -19.21
CA LEU A 198 11.67 -19.17 -18.30
C LEU A 198 12.95 -18.42 -17.91
N ASN A 199 13.23 -17.28 -18.57
CA ASN A 199 14.38 -16.42 -18.26
C ASN A 199 13.94 -15.10 -17.59
N GLU A 200 12.70 -15.03 -17.08
CA GLU A 200 12.28 -13.88 -16.28
C GLU A 200 13.15 -13.81 -15.02
N VAL A 201 13.66 -12.61 -14.76
CA VAL A 201 14.61 -12.34 -13.68
C VAL A 201 13.83 -11.77 -12.50
N VAL A 202 13.78 -12.51 -11.41
CA VAL A 202 13.17 -12.11 -10.15
C VAL A 202 14.23 -11.47 -9.26
N VAL A 203 13.87 -10.38 -8.59
CA VAL A 203 14.72 -9.76 -7.57
C VAL A 203 14.53 -10.52 -6.26
N THR A 204 15.59 -11.19 -5.82
CA THR A 204 15.63 -11.92 -4.56
C THR A 204 16.32 -11.10 -3.47
N ALA A 205 16.60 -11.73 -2.34
CA ALA A 205 17.17 -11.04 -1.20
C ALA A 205 18.45 -10.26 -1.52
N LEU A 206 18.61 -9.12 -0.83
CA LEU A 206 19.69 -8.13 -1.03
C LEU A 206 19.73 -7.46 -2.42
N GLY A 207 18.75 -7.68 -3.28
CA GLY A 207 18.72 -7.13 -4.64
C GLY A 207 19.35 -8.05 -5.70
N ILE A 208 19.62 -9.31 -5.35
CA ILE A 208 20.23 -10.28 -6.26
C ILE A 208 19.20 -10.71 -7.31
N LYS A 209 19.50 -10.44 -8.57
CA LYS A 209 18.70 -10.83 -9.74
C LYS A 209 18.93 -12.31 -10.08
N ARG A 210 17.86 -13.11 -10.15
CA ARG A 210 17.93 -14.55 -10.43
C ARG A 210 16.87 -14.98 -11.44
N GLU A 211 17.24 -15.90 -12.32
CA GLU A 211 16.27 -16.55 -13.21
C GLU A 211 15.28 -17.38 -12.40
N GLU A 212 13.99 -17.25 -12.69
CA GLU A 212 12.91 -17.94 -11.99
C GLU A 212 13.10 -19.46 -11.93
N LYS A 213 13.60 -20.07 -13.01
CA LYS A 213 13.86 -21.53 -13.09
C LYS A 213 14.85 -22.03 -12.01
N ARG A 214 15.77 -21.18 -11.55
CA ARG A 214 16.77 -21.52 -10.51
C ARG A 214 16.21 -21.50 -9.09
N LEU A 215 15.07 -20.85 -8.85
CA LEU A 215 14.56 -20.65 -7.50
C LEU A 215 13.98 -21.95 -6.90
N GLY A 216 14.45 -22.32 -5.71
CA GLY A 216 13.97 -23.49 -4.95
C GLY A 216 12.81 -23.24 -3.99
N PHE A 217 12.22 -22.04 -4.00
CA PHE A 217 11.15 -21.61 -3.08
C PHE A 217 10.00 -20.89 -3.82
N SER A 218 8.86 -20.70 -3.16
CA SER A 218 7.70 -19.99 -3.72
C SER A 218 7.88 -18.48 -3.64
N GLN A 219 7.53 -17.82 -4.73
CA GLN A 219 7.54 -16.37 -4.87
C GLN A 219 6.36 -15.94 -5.76
N ALA A 220 5.99 -14.66 -5.70
CA ALA A 220 5.04 -14.09 -6.64
C ALA A 220 5.45 -12.67 -6.99
N THR A 221 5.58 -12.36 -8.29
CA THR A 221 5.89 -11.02 -8.77
C THR A 221 4.64 -10.39 -9.38
N ILE A 222 4.23 -9.25 -8.83
CA ILE A 222 3.14 -8.43 -9.36
C ILE A 222 3.76 -7.19 -10.04
N SER A 223 3.51 -7.04 -11.34
CA SER A 223 3.99 -5.89 -12.12
C SER A 223 3.20 -4.61 -11.81
N ALA A 224 3.80 -3.47 -12.12
CA ALA A 224 3.16 -2.15 -11.98
C ALA A 224 1.78 -2.10 -12.68
N ASP A 225 1.68 -2.62 -13.90
CA ASP A 225 0.45 -2.57 -14.69
C ASP A 225 -0.68 -3.42 -14.09
N ASN A 226 -0.36 -4.46 -13.31
CA ASN A 226 -1.36 -5.23 -12.56
C ASN A 226 -1.67 -4.61 -11.19
N LEU A 227 -0.75 -3.83 -10.64
CA LEU A 227 -0.90 -3.15 -9.34
C LEU A 227 -1.72 -1.85 -9.45
N SER A 228 -1.60 -1.12 -10.56
CA SER A 228 -2.16 0.23 -10.72
C SER A 228 -3.49 0.33 -11.48
N GLN A 229 -4.08 -0.80 -11.88
CA GLN A 229 -5.29 -0.84 -12.72
C GLN A 229 -6.47 -0.04 -12.16
N THR A 230 -6.60 0.03 -10.83
CA THR A 230 -7.66 0.77 -10.14
C THR A 230 -7.13 1.87 -9.24
N MET A 231 -5.88 2.31 -9.45
CA MET A 231 -5.22 3.38 -8.70
C MET A 231 -5.53 3.39 -7.18
N PRO A 232 -5.26 2.28 -6.45
CA PRO A 232 -5.55 2.22 -5.03
C PRO A 232 -4.80 3.31 -4.26
N THR A 233 -5.45 3.92 -3.27
CA THR A 233 -4.85 4.98 -2.42
C THR A 233 -3.62 4.47 -1.66
N ASN A 234 -3.65 3.20 -1.23
CA ASN A 234 -2.51 2.47 -0.70
C ASN A 234 -2.14 1.33 -1.66
N TRP A 235 -0.91 1.35 -2.18
CA TRP A 235 -0.43 0.39 -3.20
C TRP A 235 -0.56 -1.06 -2.74
N SER A 236 -0.33 -1.36 -1.45
CA SER A 236 -0.36 -2.73 -0.92
C SER A 236 -1.74 -3.36 -1.05
N SER A 237 -2.80 -2.54 -1.02
CA SER A 237 -4.18 -2.99 -1.16
C SER A 237 -4.51 -3.52 -2.55
N GLY A 238 -3.69 -3.23 -3.57
CA GLY A 238 -3.79 -3.79 -4.92
C GLY A 238 -3.25 -5.22 -5.04
N LEU A 239 -2.62 -5.76 -3.98
CA LEU A 239 -2.17 -7.16 -3.91
C LEU A 239 -3.25 -8.12 -3.39
N LYS A 240 -4.30 -7.60 -2.74
CA LYS A 240 -5.38 -8.42 -2.15
C LYS A 240 -5.97 -9.33 -3.22
N GLY A 241 -5.98 -10.65 -2.97
CA GLY A 241 -6.49 -11.67 -3.90
C GLY A 241 -5.60 -12.00 -5.11
N LYS A 242 -4.48 -11.28 -5.33
CA LYS A 242 -3.54 -11.56 -6.43
C LYS A 242 -2.37 -12.45 -6.02
N VAL A 243 -2.14 -12.62 -4.72
CA VAL A 243 -1.03 -13.41 -4.16
C VAL A 243 -1.58 -14.45 -3.18
N ALA A 244 -1.33 -15.73 -3.45
CA ALA A 244 -1.68 -16.81 -2.53
C ALA A 244 -0.83 -16.76 -1.25
N GLY A 245 -1.45 -16.98 -0.09
CA GLY A 245 -0.79 -16.99 1.22
C GLY A 245 -0.54 -15.60 1.82
N LEU A 246 -0.93 -14.54 1.11
CA LEU A 246 -0.83 -13.15 1.57
C LEU A 246 -2.15 -12.69 2.19
N ASN A 247 -2.06 -12.15 3.39
CA ASN A 247 -3.19 -11.58 4.11
C ASN A 247 -2.90 -10.12 4.48
N ILE A 248 -3.82 -9.24 4.12
CA ILE A 248 -3.73 -7.80 4.37
C ILE A 248 -4.97 -7.39 5.17
N VAL A 249 -4.74 -6.97 6.41
CA VAL A 249 -5.78 -6.52 7.34
C VAL A 249 -5.53 -5.06 7.71
N SER A 250 -6.60 -4.31 7.91
CA SER A 250 -6.55 -2.92 8.34
C SER A 250 -7.68 -2.61 9.29
N SER A 251 -7.51 -1.63 10.17
CA SER A 251 -8.55 -1.19 11.11
C SER A 251 -9.69 -0.41 10.45
N GLY A 252 -9.57 -0.03 9.17
CA GLY A 252 -10.61 0.73 8.46
C GLY A 252 -10.82 2.12 9.05
N SER A 253 -9.76 2.69 9.63
CA SER A 253 -9.84 3.77 10.61
C SER A 253 -9.73 5.19 10.04
N GLY A 254 -9.69 5.37 8.72
CA GLY A 254 -9.45 6.69 8.13
C GLY A 254 -8.93 6.64 6.70
N PRO A 255 -8.57 7.80 6.11
CA PRO A 255 -8.05 7.86 4.74
C PRO A 255 -6.63 7.30 4.58
N LEU A 256 -5.82 7.24 5.65
CA LEU A 256 -4.48 6.66 5.62
C LEU A 256 -4.50 5.12 5.66
N ASN A 257 -5.40 4.58 6.47
CA ASN A 257 -5.69 3.14 6.61
C ASN A 257 -4.44 2.26 6.65
N SER A 258 -3.73 2.28 7.78
CA SER A 258 -2.56 1.44 8.02
C SER A 258 -2.87 -0.04 7.73
N GLN A 259 -1.95 -0.71 7.05
CA GLN A 259 -2.10 -2.10 6.64
C GLN A 259 -1.12 -2.97 7.42
N GLN A 260 -1.62 -4.06 8.00
CA GLN A 260 -0.83 -5.17 8.51
C GLN A 260 -0.73 -6.22 7.39
N ILE A 261 0.50 -6.54 6.96
CA ILE A 261 0.75 -7.53 5.91
C ILE A 261 1.38 -8.77 6.55
N THR A 262 0.67 -9.89 6.48
CA THR A 262 1.08 -11.19 7.03
C THR A 262 1.17 -12.21 5.89
N LEU A 263 2.19 -13.07 5.95
CA LEU A 263 2.41 -14.15 4.98
C LEU A 263 2.34 -15.48 5.73
N ARG A 264 1.49 -16.41 5.25
CA ARG A 264 1.34 -17.76 5.82
C ARG A 264 0.89 -17.80 7.30
N GLY A 265 0.09 -16.82 7.71
CA GLY A 265 -0.49 -16.72 9.04
C GLY A 265 0.46 -16.11 10.09
N ASN A 266 0.04 -16.14 11.36
CA ASN A 266 0.81 -15.58 12.46
C ASN A 266 1.84 -16.59 12.97
N ASN A 267 3.13 -16.25 12.92
CA ASN A 267 4.22 -17.06 13.47
C ASN A 267 4.53 -16.74 14.94
N SER A 268 4.10 -15.58 15.43
CA SER A 268 4.37 -15.08 16.77
C SER A 268 3.10 -14.88 17.58
N LEU A 269 3.17 -15.18 18.89
CA LEU A 269 2.18 -14.85 19.90
C LEU A 269 2.15 -13.35 20.21
N ASN A 270 3.17 -12.58 19.82
CA ASN A 270 3.13 -11.13 19.82
C ASN A 270 2.39 -10.64 18.56
N PRO A 271 1.22 -9.97 18.69
CA PRO A 271 0.46 -9.47 17.53
C PRO A 271 1.29 -8.64 16.56
N ASN A 272 2.22 -7.82 17.07
CA ASN A 272 3.05 -6.91 16.29
C ASN A 272 4.26 -7.62 15.65
N GLY A 273 4.59 -8.83 16.11
CA GLY A 273 5.70 -9.65 15.63
C GLY A 273 5.42 -10.42 14.34
N ASN A 274 4.24 -10.27 13.74
CA ASN A 274 3.79 -11.06 12.58
C ASN A 274 3.94 -10.36 11.22
N ASN A 275 4.39 -9.10 11.19
CA ASN A 275 4.52 -8.31 9.97
C ASN A 275 5.61 -8.85 9.02
N ALA A 276 5.33 -8.87 7.71
CA ALA A 276 6.33 -9.12 6.68
C ALA A 276 7.28 -7.92 6.51
N LEU A 277 8.55 -8.19 6.19
CA LEU A 277 9.53 -7.14 5.92
C LEU A 277 9.21 -6.43 4.59
N ILE A 278 9.24 -5.09 4.57
CA ILE A 278 9.14 -4.31 3.34
C ILE A 278 10.53 -3.83 2.93
N VAL A 279 10.92 -4.07 1.69
CA VAL A 279 12.23 -3.67 1.14
C VAL A 279 12.01 -2.87 -0.14
N VAL A 280 12.51 -1.64 -0.21
CA VAL A 280 12.43 -0.78 -1.39
C VAL A 280 13.82 -0.61 -1.98
N ASP A 281 14.06 -1.14 -3.18
CA ASP A 281 15.36 -1.10 -3.87
C ASP A 281 16.54 -1.55 -2.98
N GLY A 282 16.29 -2.54 -2.12
CA GLY A 282 17.29 -3.06 -1.18
C GLY A 282 17.33 -2.35 0.18
N VAL A 283 16.52 -1.31 0.41
CA VAL A 283 16.41 -0.60 1.70
C VAL A 283 15.26 -1.16 2.53
N PRO A 284 15.51 -1.72 3.73
CA PRO A 284 14.45 -2.05 4.68
C PRO A 284 13.64 -0.81 5.10
N VAL A 285 12.31 -0.89 4.97
CA VAL A 285 11.40 0.20 5.37
C VAL A 285 10.74 -0.14 6.70
N ASN A 286 10.69 0.83 7.61
CA ASN A 286 10.00 0.71 8.89
C ASN A 286 8.48 0.75 8.67
N SER A 287 7.81 -0.33 9.05
CA SER A 287 6.35 -0.48 9.02
C SER A 287 5.70 -0.40 10.41
N GLU A 288 6.47 -0.09 11.45
CA GLU A 288 5.99 -0.02 12.83
C GLU A 288 5.04 1.17 13.01
N MET A 289 3.85 0.89 13.54
CA MET A 289 2.93 1.93 14.00
C MET A 289 3.41 2.51 15.33
N THR A 290 3.12 3.78 15.57
CA THR A 290 3.35 4.43 16.86
C THR A 290 2.00 4.88 17.40
N THR A 291 1.64 4.44 18.62
CA THR A 291 0.37 4.78 19.29
C THR A 291 0.14 6.30 19.35
N SER A 292 -1.13 6.71 19.37
CA SER A 292 -1.53 8.08 19.68
C SER A 292 -1.43 8.41 21.18
N GLY A 293 -1.10 7.45 22.04
CA GLY A 293 -1.13 7.62 23.51
C GLY A 293 -2.35 6.94 24.14
N SER A 294 -3.38 6.62 23.35
CA SER A 294 -4.47 5.73 23.79
C SER A 294 -4.10 4.25 23.57
N SER A 295 -4.35 3.41 24.56
CA SER A 295 -4.04 1.98 24.54
C SER A 295 -5.20 1.08 24.09
N ALA A 296 -6.45 1.58 24.05
CA ALA A 296 -7.63 0.75 23.83
C ALA A 296 -8.69 1.41 22.94
N SER A 297 -9.20 0.65 21.98
CA SER A 297 -10.36 1.02 21.15
C SER A 297 -11.70 0.92 21.88
N TYR A 298 -11.73 0.33 23.08
CA TYR A 298 -12.92 0.16 23.89
C TYR A 298 -12.84 1.02 25.16
N ILE A 299 -13.53 2.16 25.19
CA ILE A 299 -13.60 3.09 26.34
C ILE A 299 -12.20 3.34 26.97
N GLY A 300 -11.15 3.44 26.14
CA GLY A 300 -9.77 3.75 26.54
C GLY A 300 -9.61 5.22 26.96
N GLU A 301 -8.42 5.68 27.36
CA GLU A 301 -8.13 7.07 27.80
C GLU A 301 -8.45 8.16 26.77
N ASP A 302 -8.31 7.86 25.50
CA ASP A 302 -8.90 8.63 24.40
C ASP A 302 -9.18 7.65 23.25
N SER A 303 -9.72 8.12 22.14
CA SER A 303 -9.90 7.28 20.95
C SER A 303 -8.56 7.04 20.23
N PRO A 304 -8.21 5.80 19.86
CA PRO A 304 -7.06 5.53 19.00
C PRO A 304 -7.16 6.22 17.64
N ILE A 305 -6.05 6.79 17.18
CA ILE A 305 -5.94 7.49 15.89
C ILE A 305 -4.91 6.77 15.03
N ASP A 306 -5.28 6.49 13.78
CA ASP A 306 -4.37 5.92 12.79
C ASP A 306 -3.64 7.02 12.02
N TYR A 307 -2.42 7.32 12.46
CA TYR A 307 -1.51 8.26 11.79
C TYR A 307 -0.77 7.68 10.57
N GLY A 308 -1.12 6.46 10.14
CA GLY A 308 -0.50 5.74 9.04
C GLY A 308 0.81 5.05 9.42
N ASN A 309 1.26 4.13 8.55
CA ASN A 309 2.58 3.51 8.60
C ASN A 309 3.36 3.74 7.29
N GLY A 310 4.69 3.51 7.32
CA GLY A 310 5.60 3.76 6.19
C GLY A 310 5.32 2.91 4.94
N ILE A 311 4.43 1.92 5.01
CA ILE A 311 3.98 1.14 3.84
C ILE A 311 3.17 2.04 2.91
N SER A 312 2.24 2.83 3.47
CA SER A 312 1.31 3.67 2.71
C SER A 312 1.97 4.81 1.94
N ASP A 313 3.23 5.13 2.24
CA ASP A 313 3.93 6.35 1.82
C ASP A 313 4.61 6.27 0.44
N LEU A 314 4.72 5.07 -0.14
CA LEU A 314 5.30 4.89 -1.47
C LEU A 314 4.33 5.32 -2.57
N ASN A 315 4.86 6.01 -3.58
CA ASN A 315 4.11 6.39 -4.75
C ASN A 315 3.93 5.19 -5.71
N LEU A 316 2.68 4.84 -5.99
CA LEU A 316 2.30 3.74 -6.85
C LEU A 316 2.88 3.88 -8.28
N ASP A 317 2.96 5.09 -8.82
CA ASP A 317 3.47 5.34 -10.17
C ASP A 317 4.98 5.10 -10.31
N ASP A 318 5.71 5.06 -9.19
CA ASP A 318 7.15 4.82 -9.18
C ASP A 318 7.50 3.33 -9.01
N ILE A 319 6.54 2.49 -8.63
CA ILE A 319 6.73 1.03 -8.51
C ILE A 319 6.81 0.41 -9.91
N GLU A 320 7.82 -0.42 -10.17
CA GLU A 320 7.94 -1.26 -11.36
C GLU A 320 7.37 -2.66 -11.10
N SER A 321 7.68 -3.22 -9.93
CA SER A 321 7.15 -4.52 -9.49
C SER A 321 7.21 -4.69 -7.97
N VAL A 322 6.39 -5.59 -7.45
CA VAL A 322 6.44 -6.09 -6.08
C VAL A 322 6.63 -7.60 -6.12
N THR A 323 7.77 -8.07 -5.62
CA THR A 323 8.07 -9.50 -5.45
C THR A 323 7.76 -9.92 -4.01
N VAL A 324 6.85 -10.87 -3.83
CA VAL A 324 6.49 -11.43 -2.53
C VAL A 324 7.29 -12.70 -2.26
N LEU A 325 8.19 -12.64 -1.28
CA LEU A 325 8.99 -13.74 -0.78
C LEU A 325 8.27 -14.35 0.44
N LYS A 326 7.63 -15.49 0.25
CA LYS A 326 6.56 -15.97 1.15
C LYS A 326 7.04 -16.62 2.45
N GLY A 327 8.32 -16.97 2.57
CA GLY A 327 8.83 -17.61 3.77
C GLY A 327 10.36 -17.58 3.91
N PRO A 328 10.89 -18.10 5.03
CA PRO A 328 12.30 -18.04 5.41
C PRO A 328 13.29 -18.53 4.35
N GLY A 329 12.90 -19.54 3.55
CA GLY A 329 13.71 -20.08 2.45
C GLY A 329 14.12 -19.05 1.40
N ALA A 330 13.26 -18.06 1.19
CA ALA A 330 13.44 -16.99 0.22
C ALA A 330 14.15 -15.76 0.81
N THR A 331 14.13 -15.61 2.13
CA THR A 331 14.45 -14.34 2.81
C THR A 331 15.61 -14.41 3.79
N ALA A 332 16.22 -15.58 4.01
CA ALA A 332 17.29 -15.78 4.99
C ALA A 332 18.42 -14.74 4.92
N LEU A 333 18.78 -14.26 3.72
CA LEU A 333 19.82 -13.24 3.53
C LEU A 333 19.44 -11.84 4.03
N TYR A 334 18.15 -11.52 4.19
CA TYR A 334 17.69 -10.26 4.80
C TYR A 334 17.78 -10.24 6.34
N GLY A 335 18.00 -11.40 6.96
CA GLY A 335 18.16 -11.53 8.41
C GLY A 335 16.84 -11.64 9.18
N SER A 336 16.92 -11.39 10.49
CA SER A 336 15.85 -11.69 11.47
C SER A 336 14.47 -11.18 11.09
N ARG A 337 14.38 -9.94 10.60
CA ARG A 337 13.11 -9.28 10.25
C ARG A 337 12.35 -9.97 9.11
N ALA A 338 13.02 -10.81 8.34
CA ALA A 338 12.43 -11.48 7.20
C ALA A 338 11.98 -12.92 7.51
N ALA A 339 11.99 -13.32 8.79
CA ALA A 339 11.41 -14.60 9.25
C ALA A 339 9.93 -14.77 8.85
N ASN A 340 9.19 -13.67 8.77
CA ASN A 340 7.78 -13.64 8.33
C ASN A 340 7.62 -13.43 6.82
N GLY A 341 8.68 -13.61 6.03
CA GLY A 341 8.71 -13.27 4.61
C GLY A 341 8.97 -11.78 4.34
N ALA A 342 8.98 -11.42 3.06
CA ALA A 342 9.28 -10.05 2.63
C ALA A 342 8.55 -9.64 1.35
N LEU A 343 8.25 -8.34 1.21
CA LEU A 343 7.81 -7.72 -0.03
C LEU A 343 8.97 -6.86 -0.56
N VAL A 344 9.55 -7.29 -1.68
CA VAL A 344 10.65 -6.60 -2.36
C VAL A 344 10.07 -5.74 -3.47
N ILE A 345 10.10 -4.42 -3.27
CA ILE A 345 9.62 -3.41 -4.19
C ILE A 345 10.80 -2.92 -5.02
N THR A 346 10.66 -3.01 -6.33
CA THR A 346 11.61 -2.44 -7.29
C THR A 346 11.00 -1.19 -7.90
N THR A 347 11.70 -0.05 -7.82
CA THR A 347 11.23 1.18 -8.48
C THR A 347 11.68 1.26 -9.93
N LYS A 348 10.88 1.96 -10.74
CA LYS A 348 11.20 2.20 -12.15
C LYS A 348 12.55 2.91 -12.28
N SER A 349 13.48 2.29 -13.01
CA SER A 349 14.75 2.92 -13.37
C SER A 349 14.61 3.78 -14.64
N GLY A 350 15.59 4.65 -14.87
CA GLY A 350 15.74 5.30 -16.17
C GLY A 350 15.91 4.26 -17.29
N LYS A 351 15.35 4.55 -18.46
CA LYS A 351 15.55 3.76 -19.70
C LYS A 351 15.93 4.75 -20.80
N GLN A 352 16.70 4.30 -21.79
CA GLN A 352 16.87 5.09 -23.01
C GLN A 352 15.49 5.24 -23.67
N THR A 353 15.06 6.47 -23.92
CA THR A 353 13.74 6.77 -24.49
C THR A 353 13.86 7.42 -25.85
N THR A 354 12.95 7.06 -26.74
CA THR A 354 12.67 7.85 -27.95
C THR A 354 11.70 8.98 -27.57
N GLY A 355 12.07 10.24 -27.82
CA GLY A 355 11.29 11.41 -27.41
C GLY A 355 11.82 12.10 -26.15
N LEU A 356 10.96 12.85 -25.45
CA LEU A 356 11.37 13.64 -24.27
C LEU A 356 11.50 12.79 -23.00
N GLY A 357 10.96 11.57 -23.00
CA GLY A 357 10.99 10.69 -21.84
C GLY A 357 10.12 11.19 -20.69
N LEU A 358 9.10 12.00 -21.01
CA LEU A 358 8.21 12.62 -20.05
C LEU A 358 6.91 11.81 -19.96
N THR A 359 6.49 11.46 -18.75
CA THR A 359 5.20 10.81 -18.48
C THR A 359 4.42 11.64 -17.50
N TYR A 360 3.16 11.93 -17.84
CA TYR A 360 2.19 12.57 -16.97
C TYR A 360 1.04 11.60 -16.70
N ASN A 361 0.75 11.36 -15.42
CA ASN A 361 -0.36 10.54 -14.96
C ASN A 361 -1.28 11.38 -14.08
N SER A 362 -2.58 11.35 -14.31
CA SER A 362 -3.57 12.10 -13.54
C SER A 362 -4.80 11.24 -13.30
N SER A 363 -5.13 11.02 -12.03
CA SER A 363 -6.28 10.23 -11.61
C SER A 363 -7.19 10.98 -10.65
N VAL A 364 -8.48 10.71 -10.74
CA VAL A 364 -9.49 11.11 -9.76
C VAL A 364 -10.19 9.86 -9.23
N ASN A 365 -10.29 9.76 -7.90
CA ASN A 365 -11.03 8.73 -7.19
C ASN A 365 -12.18 9.37 -6.42
N LEU A 366 -13.36 8.74 -6.47
CA LEU A 366 -14.59 9.11 -5.78
C LEU A 366 -14.97 7.98 -4.83
N ASP A 367 -14.95 8.26 -3.54
CA ASP A 367 -15.25 7.29 -2.48
C ASP A 367 -16.69 7.45 -2.00
N VAL A 368 -17.49 6.41 -2.13
CA VAL A 368 -18.90 6.36 -1.70
C VAL A 368 -19.10 5.16 -0.79
N ILE A 369 -19.80 5.33 0.32
CA ILE A 369 -20.04 4.25 1.29
C ILE A 369 -20.75 3.08 0.60
N GLN A 370 -20.15 1.88 0.68
CA GLN A 370 -20.57 0.71 -0.10
C GLN A 370 -21.77 -0.04 0.51
N ARG A 371 -21.78 -0.19 1.83
CA ARG A 371 -22.77 -0.96 2.59
C ARG A 371 -23.09 -0.24 3.89
N TRP A 372 -24.34 -0.35 4.33
CA TRP A 372 -24.85 0.19 5.59
C TRP A 372 -25.44 -0.95 6.43
N PRO A 373 -25.40 -0.84 7.77
CA PRO A 373 -26.21 -1.69 8.63
C PRO A 373 -27.71 -1.53 8.30
N ASP A 374 -28.49 -2.59 8.52
CA ASP A 374 -29.94 -2.56 8.27
C ASP A 374 -30.67 -1.87 9.43
N TRP A 375 -30.62 -0.54 9.44
CA TRP A 375 -31.23 0.31 10.45
C TRP A 375 -32.75 0.21 10.48
N GLN A 376 -33.34 0.26 11.67
CA GLN A 376 -34.78 0.38 11.83
C GLN A 376 -35.23 1.84 11.93
N TYR A 377 -36.38 2.13 11.32
CA TYR A 377 -37.03 3.45 11.30
C TYR A 377 -38.54 3.35 11.53
N GLU A 378 -39.01 2.28 12.18
CA GLU A 378 -40.43 2.09 12.52
C GLU A 378 -40.77 2.57 13.92
N TYR A 379 -39.80 2.58 14.84
CA TYR A 379 -39.98 2.99 16.22
C TYR A 379 -38.95 4.05 16.59
N GLY A 380 -39.37 5.09 17.31
CA GLY A 380 -38.48 6.17 17.72
C GLY A 380 -37.88 5.97 19.11
N GLN A 381 -37.33 7.05 19.66
CA GLN A 381 -36.65 7.07 20.95
C GLN A 381 -37.57 6.64 22.11
N GLY A 382 -37.06 5.79 22.99
CA GLY A 382 -37.75 5.32 24.19
C GLY A 382 -37.17 4.02 24.74
N THR A 383 -37.58 3.64 25.96
CA THR A 383 -37.09 2.44 26.68
C THR A 383 -38.00 1.22 26.54
N GLY A 384 -39.18 1.37 25.91
CA GLY A 384 -40.20 0.34 25.82
C GLY A 384 -40.94 0.08 27.14
N LYS A 385 -40.79 0.97 28.13
CA LYS A 385 -41.36 0.82 29.48
C LYS A 385 -42.21 2.01 29.92
N SER A 386 -42.51 2.92 29.00
CA SER A 386 -43.25 4.15 29.27
C SER A 386 -44.60 4.09 28.57
N PHE A 387 -45.67 4.02 29.36
CA PHE A 387 -47.05 3.94 28.89
C PHE A 387 -47.86 5.07 29.52
N ASN A 388 -48.79 5.64 28.76
CA ASN A 388 -49.71 6.65 29.24
C ASN A 388 -50.83 6.02 30.09
N ALA A 389 -51.77 6.83 30.59
CA ALA A 389 -52.89 6.33 31.40
C ALA A 389 -53.84 5.38 30.63
N ALA A 390 -53.86 5.42 29.30
CA ALA A 390 -54.63 4.52 28.45
C ALA A 390 -53.91 3.20 28.14
N GLY A 391 -52.65 3.05 28.57
CA GLY A 391 -51.82 1.87 28.30
C GLY A 391 -51.07 1.93 26.98
N ASP A 392 -51.09 3.05 26.25
CA ASP A 392 -50.37 3.20 25.00
C ASP A 392 -48.93 3.70 25.24
N PRO A 393 -47.93 3.20 24.49
CA PRO A 393 -46.59 3.77 24.49
C PRO A 393 -46.64 5.26 24.13
N TYR A 394 -45.86 6.09 24.84
CA TYR A 394 -45.76 7.52 24.53
C TYR A 394 -44.31 8.00 24.50
N TYR A 395 -44.11 9.18 23.92
CA TYR A 395 -42.85 9.91 23.97
C TYR A 395 -43.07 11.32 24.53
N SER A 396 -42.11 11.81 25.32
CA SER A 396 -42.03 13.23 25.70
C SER A 396 -40.58 13.65 25.91
N TYR A 397 -40.19 14.78 25.31
CA TYR A 397 -38.93 15.45 25.61
C TYR A 397 -39.14 16.42 26.78
N GLY A 398 -38.62 16.09 27.97
CA GLY A 398 -39.00 16.79 29.21
C GLY A 398 -40.32 16.29 29.79
N GLY A 399 -40.78 16.87 30.91
CA GLY A 399 -42.11 16.54 31.44
C GLY A 399 -43.21 17.26 30.65
N SER A 400 -44.32 16.59 30.33
CA SER A 400 -45.47 17.19 29.64
C SER A 400 -46.78 16.51 30.04
N GLU A 401 -47.89 16.90 29.38
CA GLU A 401 -49.19 16.24 29.51
C GLU A 401 -49.18 14.76 29.07
N ASP A 402 -48.24 14.35 28.22
CA ASP A 402 -48.07 12.95 27.80
C ASP A 402 -47.45 12.08 28.91
N GLY A 403 -46.72 12.70 29.85
CA GLY A 403 -46.11 12.05 31.00
C GLY A 403 -44.71 12.56 31.32
N ASN A 404 -43.96 11.74 32.06
CA ASN A 404 -42.56 12.00 32.39
C ASN A 404 -41.68 11.96 31.13
N ASN A 405 -40.54 12.64 31.20
CA ASN A 405 -39.53 12.64 30.15
C ASN A 405 -39.07 11.23 29.76
N THR A 406 -39.15 10.93 28.47
CA THR A 406 -38.64 9.70 27.85
C THR A 406 -37.53 9.98 26.82
N GLY A 407 -37.19 11.25 26.59
CA GLY A 407 -36.18 11.70 25.63
C GLY A 407 -34.73 11.57 26.09
N SER A 408 -34.47 11.20 27.34
CA SER A 408 -33.12 11.04 27.91
C SER A 408 -32.54 9.62 27.75
N THR A 409 -32.76 9.00 26.59
CA THR A 409 -32.18 7.68 26.27
C THR A 409 -31.73 7.61 24.83
N SER A 410 -30.68 6.85 24.53
CA SER A 410 -30.28 6.55 23.16
C SER A 410 -30.92 5.26 22.62
N SER A 411 -31.93 4.73 23.31
CA SER A 411 -32.69 3.56 22.89
C SER A 411 -33.81 3.95 21.94
N ALA A 412 -34.11 3.07 20.98
CA ALA A 412 -35.19 3.22 20.02
C ALA A 412 -36.27 2.13 20.21
N TRP A 413 -36.64 1.91 21.48
CA TRP A 413 -37.76 1.06 21.92
C TRP A 413 -39.01 1.90 22.21
N GLY A 414 -39.11 3.12 21.68
CA GLY A 414 -40.24 4.01 21.88
C GLY A 414 -41.44 3.69 21.00
N PRO A 415 -42.45 4.58 20.97
CA PRO A 415 -43.63 4.42 20.15
C PRO A 415 -43.32 4.26 18.66
N ARG A 416 -44.16 3.49 17.98
CA ARG A 416 -44.16 3.34 16.52
C ARG A 416 -44.52 4.67 15.85
N PHE A 417 -43.97 4.94 14.68
CA PHE A 417 -44.32 6.11 13.86
C PHE A 417 -45.63 5.87 13.08
N ASP A 418 -46.79 6.10 13.71
CA ASP A 418 -48.13 5.90 13.11
C ASP A 418 -48.96 7.20 13.03
N GLY A 419 -48.28 8.35 12.90
CA GLY A 419 -48.94 9.66 12.75
C GLY A 419 -49.37 10.31 14.06
N GLN A 420 -48.83 9.86 15.20
CA GLN A 420 -49.03 10.50 16.49
C GLN A 420 -48.25 11.82 16.57
N GLU A 421 -48.62 12.67 17.54
CA GLU A 421 -47.89 13.91 17.84
C GLU A 421 -47.47 13.94 19.32
N TYR A 422 -46.22 14.31 19.57
CA TYR A 422 -45.63 14.37 20.91
C TYR A 422 -44.89 15.68 21.13
N TYR A 423 -44.68 16.06 22.40
CA TYR A 423 -43.73 17.12 22.74
C TYR A 423 -42.30 16.63 22.47
N GLN A 424 -41.61 17.26 21.52
CA GLN A 424 -40.29 16.84 21.04
C GLN A 424 -39.25 17.94 21.30
N TYR A 425 -37.97 17.65 21.00
CA TYR A 425 -36.95 18.69 21.00
C TYR A 425 -37.21 19.66 19.84
N ASP A 426 -37.22 20.96 20.14
CA ASP A 426 -37.35 22.02 19.15
C ASP A 426 -36.06 22.88 19.17
N PRO A 427 -35.29 22.91 18.07
CA PRO A 427 -34.05 23.68 17.99
C PRO A 427 -34.29 25.20 18.02
N THR A 428 -35.50 25.69 17.73
CA THR A 428 -35.83 27.13 17.70
C THR A 428 -35.94 27.71 19.12
N VAL A 429 -36.54 26.96 20.04
CA VAL A 429 -36.62 27.31 21.47
C VAL A 429 -35.56 26.62 22.32
N LYS A 430 -34.75 25.73 21.72
CA LYS A 430 -33.62 25.01 22.33
C LYS A 430 -34.03 24.17 23.53
N GLY A 431 -35.19 23.52 23.43
CA GLY A 431 -35.82 22.80 24.54
C GLY A 431 -37.01 21.99 24.06
N GLN A 432 -37.92 21.68 24.97
CA GLN A 432 -39.20 21.07 24.61
C GLN A 432 -39.99 22.02 23.70
N SER A 433 -40.63 21.49 22.66
CA SER A 433 -41.54 22.22 21.79
C SER A 433 -42.70 22.81 22.59
N LEU A 434 -43.21 23.97 22.18
CA LEU A 434 -44.37 24.60 22.85
C LEU A 434 -45.68 23.88 22.55
N GLU A 435 -45.74 23.21 21.41
CA GLU A 435 -46.88 22.42 20.93
C GLU A 435 -46.39 21.03 20.52
N ARG A 436 -47.32 20.06 20.49
CA ARG A 436 -47.01 18.71 19.98
C ARG A 436 -46.54 18.81 18.53
N GLN A 437 -45.53 18.04 18.18
CA GLN A 437 -44.97 17.95 16.83
C GLN A 437 -45.15 16.54 16.28
N PRO A 438 -45.29 16.37 14.95
CA PRO A 438 -45.41 15.06 14.32
C PRO A 438 -44.28 14.09 14.71
N TRP A 439 -44.64 12.91 15.20
CA TRP A 439 -43.69 11.84 15.49
C TRP A 439 -43.28 11.16 14.18
N THR A 440 -42.08 11.45 13.70
CA THR A 440 -41.59 10.96 12.40
C THR A 440 -40.15 10.46 12.47
N ALA A 441 -39.81 9.56 11.53
CA ALA A 441 -38.47 9.03 11.37
C ALA A 441 -37.67 9.84 10.34
N TYR A 442 -36.43 10.19 10.69
CA TYR A 442 -35.45 10.82 9.81
C TYR A 442 -34.50 9.75 9.25
N LYS A 443 -34.85 9.20 8.07
CA LYS A 443 -34.17 8.03 7.47
C LYS A 443 -32.70 8.26 7.10
N ASP A 444 -32.30 9.50 6.87
CA ASP A 444 -30.93 9.85 6.45
C ASP A 444 -30.11 10.52 7.57
N ASN A 445 -30.62 10.55 8.81
CA ASN A 445 -30.00 11.22 9.96
C ASN A 445 -28.64 10.67 10.44
N ARG A 446 -28.14 9.63 9.77
CA ARG A 446 -26.76 9.13 9.88
C ARG A 446 -26.00 9.29 8.58
N LYS A 447 -26.68 9.13 7.44
CA LYS A 447 -26.08 9.13 6.11
C LYS A 447 -25.66 10.55 5.70
N ASP A 448 -26.45 11.56 6.05
CA ASP A 448 -26.23 12.96 5.69
C ASP A 448 -25.01 13.58 6.39
N PHE A 449 -24.47 12.93 7.42
CA PHE A 449 -23.19 13.33 8.00
C PHE A 449 -22.02 13.11 7.02
N TRP A 450 -22.11 12.06 6.20
CA TRP A 450 -21.03 11.64 5.32
C TRP A 450 -21.16 12.31 3.96
N ARG A 451 -20.01 12.55 3.31
CA ARG A 451 -19.93 13.07 1.96
C ARG A 451 -19.26 12.07 1.02
N THR A 452 -19.39 12.28 -0.27
CA THR A 452 -18.52 11.63 -1.26
C THR A 452 -17.09 12.10 -1.04
N GLY A 453 -16.18 11.16 -0.81
CA GLY A 453 -14.75 11.45 -0.74
C GLY A 453 -14.18 11.66 -2.14
N VAL A 454 -13.18 12.52 -2.28
CA VAL A 454 -12.52 12.82 -3.54
C VAL A 454 -11.01 12.80 -3.36
N THR A 455 -10.31 12.02 -4.16
CA THR A 455 -8.84 12.04 -4.22
C THR A 455 -8.38 12.43 -5.61
N PHE A 456 -7.56 13.47 -5.71
CA PHE A 456 -6.83 13.80 -6.93
C PHE A 456 -5.37 13.38 -6.78
N THR A 457 -4.82 12.72 -7.79
CA THR A 457 -3.40 12.35 -7.84
C THR A 457 -2.83 12.78 -9.19
N ASN A 458 -1.73 13.52 -9.16
CA ASN A 458 -1.00 13.94 -10.35
C ASN A 458 0.46 13.55 -10.19
N ASN A 459 1.00 12.83 -11.17
CA ASN A 459 2.39 12.42 -11.20
C ASN A 459 3.04 12.89 -12.51
N LEU A 460 4.22 13.47 -12.38
CA LEU A 460 5.08 13.82 -13.50
C LEU A 460 6.41 13.10 -13.31
N SER A 461 6.82 12.34 -14.32
CA SER A 461 8.14 11.71 -14.32
C SER A 461 8.90 11.99 -15.59
N LEU A 462 10.19 12.26 -15.46
CA LEU A 462 11.15 12.46 -16.53
C LEU A 462 12.20 11.36 -16.44
N GLN A 463 12.49 10.71 -17.56
CA GLN A 463 13.55 9.71 -17.64
C GLN A 463 14.40 9.90 -18.89
N GLY A 464 15.66 9.49 -18.80
CA GLY A 464 16.58 9.49 -19.93
C GLY A 464 17.87 8.76 -19.61
N GLY A 465 18.69 8.52 -20.62
CA GLY A 465 19.96 7.83 -20.46
C GLY A 465 20.73 7.74 -21.77
N ASN A 466 21.98 7.30 -21.66
CA ASN A 466 22.86 6.95 -22.76
C ASN A 466 23.49 5.58 -22.48
N ASP A 467 24.51 5.19 -23.25
CA ASP A 467 25.12 3.85 -23.14
C ASP A 467 25.87 3.64 -21.82
N LYS A 468 26.21 4.72 -21.11
CA LYS A 468 26.92 4.68 -19.83
C LYS A 468 25.99 4.74 -18.63
N GLY A 469 24.74 5.16 -18.76
CA GLY A 469 23.88 5.31 -17.59
C GLY A 469 22.51 5.88 -17.89
N SER A 470 21.67 5.87 -16.86
CA SER A 470 20.28 6.33 -16.96
C SER A 470 19.82 6.97 -15.66
N MET A 471 18.88 7.89 -15.77
CA MET A 471 18.28 8.58 -14.64
C MET A 471 16.78 8.70 -14.85
N ARG A 472 16.02 8.59 -13.77
CA ARG A 472 14.60 8.89 -13.68
C ARG A 472 14.35 9.80 -12.49
N LEU A 473 13.56 10.83 -12.71
CA LEU A 473 13.04 11.76 -11.71
C LEU A 473 11.52 11.67 -11.73
N SER A 474 10.87 11.65 -10.57
CA SER A 474 9.42 11.79 -10.47
C SER A 474 9.03 12.76 -9.37
N VAL A 475 7.91 13.44 -9.57
CA VAL A 475 7.23 14.23 -8.55
C VAL A 475 5.74 13.90 -8.62
N GLY A 476 5.17 13.53 -7.48
CA GLY A 476 3.75 13.24 -7.33
C GLY A 476 3.11 14.16 -6.31
N HIS A 477 1.89 14.61 -6.59
CA HIS A 477 1.02 15.31 -5.65
C HIS A 477 -0.30 14.56 -5.53
N SER A 478 -0.75 14.31 -4.31
CA SER A 478 -2.04 13.70 -4.03
C SER A 478 -2.78 14.51 -2.97
N LYS A 479 -4.04 14.82 -3.22
CA LYS A 479 -4.93 15.49 -2.27
C LYS A 479 -6.17 14.65 -2.08
N ASN A 480 -6.40 14.20 -0.85
CA ASN A 480 -7.55 13.41 -0.43
C ASN A 480 -8.46 14.27 0.44
N GLU A 481 -9.73 14.34 0.08
CA GLU A 481 -10.83 14.77 0.92
C GLU A 481 -11.69 13.55 1.22
N TRP A 482 -11.69 13.06 2.46
CA TRP A 482 -12.33 11.79 2.79
C TRP A 482 -13.83 11.92 3.02
N ILE A 483 -14.51 10.77 3.18
CA ILE A 483 -15.96 10.68 3.36
C ILE A 483 -16.46 11.33 4.66
N MET A 484 -15.62 11.36 5.70
CA MET A 484 -15.91 12.15 6.90
C MET A 484 -15.63 13.63 6.61
N PRO A 485 -16.53 14.55 6.97
CA PRO A 485 -16.27 15.99 6.85
C PRO A 485 -14.99 16.41 7.58
N ASN A 486 -14.32 17.44 7.07
CA ASN A 486 -13.08 17.98 7.63
C ASN A 486 -12.01 16.91 7.90
N THR A 487 -11.94 15.88 7.05
CA THR A 487 -10.95 14.80 7.15
C THR A 487 -10.32 14.58 5.79
N GLY A 488 -9.02 14.33 5.74
CA GLY A 488 -8.27 14.14 4.50
C GLY A 488 -6.77 14.23 4.70
N TYR A 489 -6.02 14.17 3.61
CA TYR A 489 -4.57 14.39 3.64
C TYR A 489 -4.08 15.03 2.34
N GLU A 490 -2.92 15.66 2.40
CA GLU A 490 -2.16 16.09 1.24
C GLU A 490 -0.78 15.43 1.27
N ARG A 491 -0.31 14.99 0.10
CA ARG A 491 0.95 14.26 -0.02
C ARG A 491 1.75 14.74 -1.22
N ILE A 492 3.03 15.01 -1.00
CA ILE A 492 4.02 15.28 -2.03
C ILE A 492 5.07 14.18 -1.98
N THR A 493 5.32 13.56 -3.12
CA THR A 493 6.37 12.55 -3.30
C THR A 493 7.37 13.06 -4.32
N ALA A 494 8.64 12.78 -4.11
CA ALA A 494 9.69 13.00 -5.08
C ALA A 494 10.63 11.79 -5.09
N SER A 495 10.94 11.27 -6.27
CA SER A 495 11.89 10.16 -6.41
C SER A 495 13.00 10.50 -7.40
N ILE A 496 14.19 9.98 -7.12
CA ILE A 496 15.32 9.95 -8.04
C ILE A 496 15.84 8.52 -8.07
N ASN A 497 15.99 7.97 -9.27
CA ASN A 497 16.64 6.70 -9.51
C ASN A 497 17.71 6.92 -10.59
N SER A 498 18.98 6.73 -10.24
CA SER A 498 20.11 7.00 -11.11
C SER A 498 21.10 5.85 -11.08
N ASN A 499 21.66 5.51 -12.24
CA ASN A 499 22.77 4.60 -12.39
C ASN A 499 23.72 5.10 -13.47
N TYR A 500 25.03 5.02 -13.21
CA TYR A 500 26.05 5.50 -14.13
C TYR A 500 27.33 4.66 -14.04
N GLN A 501 27.83 4.25 -15.19
CA GLN A 501 29.11 3.57 -15.38
C GLN A 501 30.21 4.62 -15.41
N ILE A 502 30.90 4.81 -14.29
CA ILE A 502 31.94 5.85 -14.16
C ILE A 502 33.28 5.39 -14.74
N SER A 503 33.54 4.09 -14.83
CA SER A 503 34.68 3.45 -15.49
C SER A 503 34.28 2.08 -16.03
N GLU A 504 35.12 1.40 -16.80
CA GLU A 504 34.81 0.04 -17.30
C GLU A 504 34.53 -0.98 -16.20
N HIS A 505 35.02 -0.73 -14.98
CA HIS A 505 34.91 -1.64 -13.84
C HIS A 505 34.05 -1.10 -12.68
N ILE A 506 33.54 0.12 -12.75
CA ILE A 506 32.82 0.73 -11.62
C ILE A 506 31.50 1.33 -12.10
N LYS A 507 30.42 0.82 -11.51
CA LYS A 507 29.06 1.34 -11.67
C LYS A 507 28.54 1.89 -10.36
N ILE A 508 28.18 3.17 -10.33
CA ILE A 508 27.56 3.81 -9.17
C ILE A 508 26.06 3.97 -9.45
N GLY A 509 25.25 3.74 -8.43
CA GLY A 509 23.82 4.01 -8.47
C GLY A 509 23.31 4.61 -7.17
N SER A 510 22.18 5.29 -7.26
CA SER A 510 21.46 5.81 -6.10
C SER A 510 19.97 5.82 -6.39
N VAL A 511 19.21 5.41 -5.38
CA VAL A 511 17.76 5.57 -5.36
C VAL A 511 17.38 6.33 -4.11
N VAL A 512 16.65 7.43 -4.25
CA VAL A 512 16.16 8.22 -3.10
C VAL A 512 14.70 8.58 -3.34
N ASN A 513 13.86 8.24 -2.37
CA ASN A 513 12.46 8.56 -2.32
C ASN A 513 12.21 9.49 -1.12
N TYR A 514 11.64 10.65 -1.39
CA TYR A 514 11.17 11.60 -0.39
C TYR A 514 9.65 11.62 -0.41
N ASN A 515 9.05 11.54 0.77
CA ASN A 515 7.62 11.66 0.96
C ASN A 515 7.34 12.68 2.06
N ASN A 516 6.44 13.61 1.78
CA ASN A 516 5.92 14.58 2.73
C ASN A 516 4.40 14.48 2.74
N ARG A 517 3.83 14.29 3.91
CA ARG A 517 2.40 14.11 4.11
C ARG A 517 1.91 15.01 5.22
N SER A 518 0.82 15.70 5.00
CA SER A 518 0.14 16.49 6.01
C SER A 518 -1.35 16.17 6.06
N SER A 519 -1.94 16.33 7.23
CA SER A 519 -3.37 16.27 7.45
C SER A 519 -3.74 17.28 8.53
N ASP A 520 -4.78 18.06 8.29
CA ASP A 520 -5.32 18.96 9.32
C ASP A 520 -6.14 18.20 10.37
N ASN A 521 -6.63 17.01 10.00
CA ASN A 521 -7.44 16.18 10.88
C ASN A 521 -7.54 14.74 10.37
N LEU A 522 -7.10 13.81 11.21
CA LEU A 522 -7.38 12.39 11.06
C LEU A 522 -8.46 11.96 12.06
N PRO A 523 -9.34 11.02 11.68
CA PRO A 523 -10.46 10.66 12.51
C PRO A 523 -10.00 9.75 13.66
N SER A 524 -10.62 9.96 14.80
CA SER A 524 -10.55 9.07 15.96
C SER A 524 -11.44 7.84 15.74
N THR A 525 -10.98 6.67 16.17
CA THR A 525 -11.69 5.39 15.99
C THR A 525 -11.90 4.65 17.29
N GLY A 526 -12.71 3.59 17.27
CA GLY A 526 -13.05 2.86 18.47
C GLY A 526 -14.45 3.17 18.99
N TYR A 527 -14.90 2.34 19.93
CA TYR A 527 -16.06 2.58 20.76
C TYR A 527 -15.63 3.43 21.97
N ASN A 528 -15.59 4.76 21.80
CA ASN A 528 -15.17 5.70 22.83
C ASN A 528 -15.92 7.05 22.70
N ASN A 529 -16.10 7.76 23.81
CA ASN A 529 -16.65 9.12 23.78
C ASN A 529 -15.73 10.03 22.95
N GLY A 530 -16.30 10.91 22.13
CA GLY A 530 -15.55 11.71 21.17
C GLY A 530 -15.22 11.03 19.83
N SER A 531 -15.51 9.74 19.65
CA SER A 531 -15.42 9.09 18.33
C SER A 531 -16.70 9.25 17.52
N ILE A 532 -16.59 9.40 16.20
CA ILE A 532 -17.78 9.51 15.34
C ILE A 532 -18.56 8.19 15.27
N ALA A 533 -17.90 7.04 15.36
CA ALA A 533 -18.56 5.74 15.41
C ALA A 533 -19.47 5.63 16.65
N TYR A 534 -19.04 6.17 17.79
CA TYR A 534 -19.86 6.24 19.00
C TYR A 534 -21.14 7.06 18.78
N PHE A 535 -21.04 8.24 18.13
CA PHE A 535 -22.22 9.02 17.75
C PHE A 535 -23.18 8.23 16.84
N MET A 536 -22.65 7.56 15.80
CA MET A 536 -23.47 6.79 14.85
C MET A 536 -24.25 5.65 15.52
N ILE A 537 -23.65 5.00 16.52
CA ILE A 537 -24.30 3.97 17.34
C ILE A 537 -25.46 4.57 18.14
N PHE A 538 -25.28 5.77 18.71
CA PHE A 538 -26.22 6.34 19.66
C PHE A 538 -27.27 7.30 19.08
N GLN A 539 -27.18 7.65 17.79
CA GLN A 539 -28.23 8.44 17.10
C GLN A 539 -29.60 7.74 17.12
N ASN A 540 -30.71 8.47 17.20
CA ASN A 540 -32.07 7.90 17.27
C ASN A 540 -32.91 8.20 16.00
N PRO A 541 -33.86 7.34 15.59
CA PRO A 541 -34.63 7.54 14.36
C PRO A 541 -35.42 8.84 14.28
N ASN A 542 -35.94 9.36 15.39
CA ASN A 542 -36.73 10.60 15.46
C ASN A 542 -35.89 11.88 15.62
N VAL A 543 -34.56 11.79 15.50
CA VAL A 543 -33.67 12.94 15.65
C VAL A 543 -33.18 13.41 14.29
N ASP A 544 -33.46 14.65 13.94
CA ASP A 544 -32.87 15.31 12.78
C ASP A 544 -31.39 15.64 13.07
N LEU A 545 -30.51 15.33 12.12
CA LEU A 545 -29.08 15.62 12.25
C LEU A 545 -28.80 17.12 12.22
N ASP A 546 -29.59 17.91 11.48
CA ASP A 546 -29.38 19.35 11.33
C ASP A 546 -29.59 20.12 12.65
N TRP A 547 -30.32 19.55 13.62
CA TRP A 547 -30.44 20.11 14.96
C TRP A 547 -29.12 20.21 15.71
N LEU A 548 -28.13 19.39 15.33
CA LEU A 548 -26.78 19.37 15.89
C LEU A 548 -25.79 20.20 15.06
N ARG A 549 -26.19 20.72 13.89
CA ARG A 549 -25.29 21.48 13.01
C ARG A 549 -24.71 22.74 13.68
N PRO A 550 -25.47 23.50 14.49
CA PRO A 550 -24.88 24.47 15.39
C PRO A 550 -24.15 23.73 16.51
N ILE A 551 -22.82 23.87 16.55
CA ILE A 551 -21.99 23.18 17.54
C ILE A 551 -22.20 23.77 18.95
N TRP A 552 -22.21 25.11 19.03
CA TRP A 552 -22.12 25.84 20.30
C TRP A 552 -23.47 26.42 20.73
N GLN A 553 -23.71 26.43 22.03
CA GLN A 553 -24.83 27.19 22.59
C GLN A 553 -24.65 28.69 22.37
N GLU A 554 -25.76 29.43 22.26
CA GLU A 554 -25.73 30.87 22.04
C GLU A 554 -25.00 31.59 23.18
N GLY A 555 -24.03 32.46 22.84
CA GLY A 555 -23.19 33.15 23.81
C GLY A 555 -22.10 32.28 24.47
N GLN A 556 -22.01 30.99 24.15
CA GLN A 556 -21.05 30.02 24.73
C GLN A 556 -20.13 29.40 23.66
N ASN A 557 -19.78 30.19 22.64
CA ASN A 557 -18.90 29.78 21.56
C ASN A 557 -17.56 29.26 22.11
N GLN A 558 -17.16 28.05 21.70
CA GLN A 558 -15.94 27.36 22.17
C GLN A 558 -15.94 27.02 23.68
N ILE A 559 -17.09 27.06 24.35
CA ILE A 559 -17.21 26.79 25.79
C ILE A 559 -18.17 25.66 26.08
N GLN A 560 -19.37 25.68 25.47
CA GLN A 560 -20.41 24.70 25.75
C GLN A 560 -21.11 24.24 24.46
N GLN A 561 -21.00 22.94 24.18
CA GLN A 561 -21.63 22.35 23.01
C GLN A 561 -23.13 22.09 23.21
N ILE A 562 -23.84 21.92 22.08
CA ILE A 562 -25.24 21.50 22.00
C ILE A 562 -25.32 19.98 22.06
N GLN A 563 -25.97 19.45 23.09
CA GLN A 563 -26.17 18.02 23.36
C GLN A 563 -27.59 17.76 23.92
N PRO A 564 -28.64 17.91 23.11
CA PRO A 564 -30.03 17.93 23.60
C PRO A 564 -30.49 16.59 24.22
N PHE A 565 -29.97 15.45 23.74
CA PHE A 565 -30.49 14.13 24.14
C PHE A 565 -29.63 13.43 25.20
N SER A 566 -28.34 13.76 25.30
CA SER A 566 -27.40 13.13 26.25
C SER A 566 -26.11 13.92 26.38
N SER A 567 -25.69 14.21 27.61
CA SER A 567 -24.38 14.80 27.90
C SER A 567 -23.19 13.84 27.68
N TYR A 568 -23.47 12.55 27.45
CA TYR A 568 -22.45 11.53 27.16
C TYR A 568 -22.10 11.39 25.68
N ILE A 569 -22.85 12.05 24.79
CA ILE A 569 -22.68 11.93 23.34
C ILE A 569 -22.30 13.29 22.80
N ASP A 570 -21.06 13.44 22.36
CA ASP A 570 -20.57 14.67 21.76
C ASP A 570 -21.27 14.96 20.43
N ASN A 571 -21.41 16.24 20.13
CA ASN A 571 -21.94 16.70 18.85
C ASN A 571 -21.03 16.21 17.70
N PRO A 572 -21.59 15.58 16.64
CA PRO A 572 -20.77 15.00 15.57
C PRO A 572 -19.99 16.06 14.77
N TYR A 573 -20.49 17.30 14.71
CA TYR A 573 -19.80 18.41 14.08
C TYR A 573 -18.71 18.99 14.98
N LEU A 574 -18.84 18.92 16.30
CA LEU A 574 -17.74 19.20 17.23
C LEU A 574 -16.61 18.19 17.01
N ILE A 575 -16.94 16.89 16.93
CA ILE A 575 -15.97 15.82 16.65
C ILE A 575 -15.23 16.08 15.33
N ALA A 576 -15.96 16.41 14.26
CA ALA A 576 -15.36 16.60 12.94
C ALA A 576 -14.53 17.89 12.80
N TYR A 577 -15.00 19.01 13.36
CA TYR A 577 -14.43 20.34 13.06
C TYR A 577 -13.58 20.94 14.18
N GLU A 578 -13.74 20.49 15.42
CA GLU A 578 -13.09 21.11 16.59
C GLU A 578 -12.20 20.13 17.38
N ALA A 579 -12.53 18.83 17.39
CA ALA A 579 -11.74 17.78 18.05
C ALA A 579 -10.70 17.15 17.09
N THR A 580 -9.84 17.97 16.52
CA THR A 580 -8.98 17.56 15.39
C THR A 580 -7.71 16.83 15.81
N ASN A 581 -7.17 16.04 14.89
CA ASN A 581 -5.90 15.31 15.05
C ASN A 581 -4.92 15.60 13.90
N PRO A 582 -4.26 16.78 13.89
CA PRO A 582 -3.28 17.15 12.87
C PRO A 582 -2.06 16.21 12.81
N LEU A 583 -1.51 16.08 11.60
CA LEU A 583 -0.28 15.33 11.31
C LEU A 583 0.57 16.10 10.29
N ALA A 584 1.86 16.26 10.58
CA ALA A 584 2.89 16.54 9.59
C ALA A 584 3.92 15.40 9.63
N SER A 585 4.21 14.81 8.47
CA SER A 585 5.06 13.62 8.35
C SER A 585 6.03 13.79 7.20
N SER A 586 7.30 13.44 7.41
CA SER A 586 8.31 13.37 6.36
C SER A 586 9.10 12.07 6.44
N GLN A 587 9.38 11.48 5.28
CA GLN A 587 10.15 10.26 5.16
C GLN A 587 11.17 10.37 4.03
N ILE A 588 12.37 9.86 4.28
CA ILE A 588 13.38 9.63 3.24
C ILE A 588 13.72 8.14 3.26
N VAL A 589 13.54 7.47 2.13
CA VAL A 589 13.99 6.08 1.91
C VAL A 589 14.94 6.09 0.73
N GLY A 590 16.19 5.72 0.96
CA GLY A 590 17.14 5.68 -0.14
C GLY A 590 18.44 4.96 0.13
N ASN A 591 19.21 4.79 -0.94
CA ASN A 591 20.52 4.17 -0.92
C ASN A 591 21.47 4.84 -1.91
N ILE A 592 22.75 4.58 -1.66
CA ILE A 592 23.83 4.73 -2.62
C ILE A 592 24.56 3.39 -2.67
N PHE A 593 24.87 2.93 -3.88
CA PHE A 593 25.61 1.69 -4.08
C PHE A 593 26.65 1.82 -5.19
N SER A 594 27.67 0.98 -5.09
CA SER A 594 28.72 0.83 -6.10
C SER A 594 28.93 -0.65 -6.37
N ASN A 595 28.86 -1.04 -7.64
CA ASN A 595 29.30 -2.36 -8.10
C ASN A 595 30.66 -2.20 -8.76
N ILE A 596 31.64 -2.96 -8.27
CA ILE A 596 33.04 -2.87 -8.67
C ILE A 596 33.48 -4.23 -9.19
N ASP A 597 33.81 -4.32 -10.47
CA ASP A 597 34.38 -5.52 -11.07
C ASP A 597 35.88 -5.59 -10.72
N LEU A 598 36.22 -6.42 -9.75
CA LEU A 598 37.61 -6.60 -9.30
C LEU A 598 38.41 -7.49 -10.25
N ALA A 599 37.72 -8.44 -10.89
CA ALA A 599 38.22 -9.31 -11.97
C ALA A 599 37.02 -9.80 -12.80
N PRO A 600 37.22 -10.41 -14.00
CA PRO A 600 36.12 -10.83 -14.87
C PRO A 600 35.03 -11.69 -14.21
N ASN A 601 35.41 -12.46 -13.19
CA ASN A 601 34.55 -13.39 -12.46
C ASN A 601 34.37 -13.00 -10.99
N LEU A 602 34.79 -11.80 -10.57
CA LEU A 602 34.80 -11.35 -9.18
C LEU A 602 34.27 -9.91 -9.08
N ASP A 603 33.08 -9.75 -8.51
CA ASP A 603 32.41 -8.46 -8.32
C ASP A 603 32.25 -8.11 -6.82
N LEU A 604 32.41 -6.83 -6.47
CA LEU A 604 32.19 -6.29 -5.13
C LEU A 604 31.07 -5.25 -5.18
N MET A 605 29.98 -5.51 -4.49
CA MET A 605 28.95 -4.53 -4.19
C MET A 605 29.25 -3.86 -2.84
N LEU A 606 29.19 -2.53 -2.81
CA LEU A 606 29.14 -1.72 -1.59
C LEU A 606 27.83 -0.94 -1.59
N ARG A 607 27.10 -0.94 -0.47
CA ARG A 607 25.84 -0.21 -0.32
C ARG A 607 25.73 0.45 1.05
N ALA A 608 25.26 1.69 1.04
CA ALA A 608 24.79 2.39 2.24
C ALA A 608 23.32 2.79 2.02
N SER A 609 22.48 2.56 3.02
CA SER A 609 21.05 2.77 2.97
C SER A 609 20.57 3.54 4.19
N LEU A 610 19.59 4.41 3.96
CA LEU A 610 19.00 5.28 4.96
C LEU A 610 17.47 5.21 4.85
N ASN A 611 16.81 4.99 5.98
CA ASN A 611 15.39 5.24 6.16
C ASN A 611 15.21 6.19 7.35
N THR A 612 14.68 7.38 7.11
CA THR A 612 14.30 8.33 8.18
C THR A 612 12.82 8.59 8.16
N TYR A 613 12.22 8.74 9.33
CA TYR A 613 10.80 9.00 9.51
C TYR A 613 10.60 10.02 10.62
N ASN A 614 10.02 11.18 10.29
CA ASN A 614 9.74 12.24 11.24
C ASN A 614 8.25 12.53 11.23
N GLN A 615 7.63 12.63 12.40
CA GLN A 615 6.25 13.04 12.54
C GLN A 615 6.08 14.04 13.66
N ASP A 616 5.33 15.10 13.37
CA ASP A 616 4.80 16.04 14.33
C ASP A 616 3.28 15.81 14.35
N ARG A 617 2.75 15.44 15.52
CA ARG A 617 1.34 15.13 15.71
C ARG A 617 0.75 16.05 16.76
N GLU A 618 -0.52 16.39 16.59
CA GLU A 618 -1.29 17.10 17.60
C GLU A 618 -2.60 16.35 17.89
N GLN A 619 -3.08 16.47 19.12
CA GLN A 619 -4.43 16.09 19.52
C GLN A 619 -5.10 17.30 20.17
N ILE A 620 -6.17 17.75 19.54
CA ILE A 620 -6.93 18.92 19.95
C ILE A 620 -8.28 18.46 20.46
N ARG A 621 -8.62 18.83 21.69
CA ARG A 621 -9.89 18.50 22.33
C ARG A 621 -10.49 19.78 22.89
N PRO A 622 -11.64 20.25 22.37
CA PRO A 622 -12.22 21.52 22.79
C PRO A 622 -12.86 21.42 24.17
N TYR A 623 -13.21 22.58 24.75
CA TYR A 623 -14.04 22.62 25.96
C TYR A 623 -15.35 21.85 25.76
N SER A 624 -15.88 21.33 26.86
CA SER A 624 -17.16 20.61 26.92
C SER A 624 -17.19 19.28 26.17
N ILE A 625 -16.13 18.86 25.48
CA ILE A 625 -16.04 17.49 24.98
C ILE A 625 -16.08 16.54 26.19
N ASN A 626 -16.85 15.45 26.09
CA ASN A 626 -17.31 14.69 27.24
C ASN A 626 -16.19 14.28 28.21
N ARG A 627 -15.03 13.89 27.68
CA ARG A 627 -13.88 13.47 28.50
C ARG A 627 -13.06 14.62 29.07
N TYR A 628 -12.95 15.73 28.35
CA TYR A 628 -12.09 16.85 28.69
C TYR A 628 -12.93 18.10 28.87
N LYS A 629 -13.58 18.23 30.03
CA LYS A 629 -14.52 19.33 30.32
C LYS A 629 -13.94 20.71 30.02
N ASN A 630 -12.66 20.93 30.35
CA ASN A 630 -11.95 22.19 30.13
C ASN A 630 -10.97 22.13 28.95
N GLY A 631 -11.18 21.20 28.02
CA GLY A 631 -10.31 20.97 26.87
C GLY A 631 -9.01 20.22 27.21
N PHE A 632 -8.35 19.73 26.18
CA PHE A 632 -7.08 19.01 26.26
C PHE A 632 -6.24 19.32 25.02
N TYR A 633 -4.93 19.34 25.20
CA TYR A 633 -3.98 19.53 24.11
C TYR A 633 -2.75 18.66 24.30
N GLU A 634 -2.36 17.94 23.26
CA GLU A 634 -1.14 17.15 23.22
C GLU A 634 -0.38 17.36 21.91
N THR A 635 0.95 17.36 22.01
CA THR A 635 1.89 17.30 20.90
C THR A 635 2.76 16.05 21.01
N GLN A 636 3.04 15.39 19.89
CA GLN A 636 3.99 14.28 19.83
C GLN A 636 5.01 14.50 18.72
N ASP A 637 6.29 14.52 19.08
CA ASP A 637 7.41 14.59 18.16
C ASP A 637 8.05 13.20 18.05
N ILE A 638 7.96 12.56 16.89
CA ILE A 638 8.45 11.20 16.66
C ILE A 638 9.54 11.22 15.59
N TRP A 639 10.70 10.67 15.94
CA TRP A 639 11.86 10.56 15.06
C TRP A 639 12.36 9.11 15.01
N LYS A 640 12.38 8.52 13.82
CA LYS A 640 12.98 7.20 13.57
C LYS A 640 14.08 7.33 12.52
N GLN A 641 15.18 6.63 12.74
CA GLN A 641 16.26 6.51 11.77
C GLN A 641 16.78 5.09 11.76
N GLU A 642 16.93 4.54 10.56
CA GLU A 642 17.63 3.30 10.32
C GLU A 642 18.71 3.52 9.27
N VAL A 643 19.93 3.12 9.59
CA VAL A 643 21.06 3.11 8.68
C VAL A 643 21.53 1.68 8.51
N ASN A 644 21.66 1.22 7.25
CA ASN A 644 22.28 -0.05 6.91
C ASN A 644 23.50 0.20 6.05
N THR A 645 24.59 -0.52 6.33
CA THR A 645 25.77 -0.56 5.46
C THR A 645 26.10 -2.01 5.18
N ASP A 646 26.18 -2.39 3.91
CA ASP A 646 26.44 -3.76 3.51
C ASP A 646 27.43 -3.84 2.35
N PHE A 647 28.18 -4.94 2.33
CA PHE A 647 29.05 -5.30 1.22
C PHE A 647 28.78 -6.75 0.82
N LEU A 648 28.96 -7.04 -0.46
CA LEU A 648 28.83 -8.39 -1.01
C LEU A 648 29.93 -8.62 -2.04
N LEU A 649 30.85 -9.53 -1.76
CA LEU A 649 31.84 -10.01 -2.70
C LEU A 649 31.28 -11.27 -3.36
N SER A 650 31.18 -11.30 -4.69
CA SER A 650 30.62 -12.40 -5.46
C SER A 650 31.61 -12.92 -6.49
N TYR A 651 31.84 -14.23 -6.49
CA TYR A 651 32.59 -14.95 -7.50
C TYR A 651 31.63 -15.79 -8.35
N LYS A 652 31.75 -15.71 -9.68
CA LYS A 652 30.91 -16.46 -10.62
C LYS A 652 31.80 -17.11 -11.67
N ASN A 653 31.78 -18.42 -11.75
CA ASN A 653 32.56 -19.16 -12.75
C ASN A 653 31.95 -20.53 -13.01
N ASP A 654 32.18 -21.09 -14.19
CA ASP A 654 31.84 -22.48 -14.48
C ASP A 654 33.01 -23.39 -14.09
N LEU A 655 32.75 -24.38 -13.22
CA LEU A 655 33.74 -25.38 -12.82
C LEU A 655 34.00 -26.41 -13.93
N SER A 656 33.02 -26.60 -14.81
CA SER A 656 33.09 -27.40 -16.03
C SER A 656 31.95 -26.98 -16.97
N GLU A 657 31.92 -27.49 -18.20
CA GLU A 657 30.80 -27.28 -19.14
C GLU A 657 29.42 -27.69 -18.57
N LYS A 658 29.43 -28.54 -17.53
CA LYS A 658 28.21 -29.05 -16.89
C LYS A 658 27.92 -28.42 -15.55
N ILE A 659 28.89 -27.77 -14.89
CA ILE A 659 28.75 -27.33 -13.50
C ILE A 659 29.03 -25.85 -13.41
N GLY A 660 27.99 -25.05 -13.13
CA GLY A 660 28.12 -23.63 -12.82
C GLY A 660 28.27 -23.41 -11.32
N LEU A 661 29.10 -22.46 -10.93
CA LEU A 661 29.32 -22.02 -9.55
C LEU A 661 29.12 -20.51 -9.43
N SER A 662 28.34 -20.10 -8.43
CA SER A 662 28.36 -18.74 -7.90
C SER A 662 28.51 -18.80 -6.39
N ALA A 663 29.50 -18.10 -5.84
CA ALA A 663 29.73 -18.02 -4.42
C ALA A 663 29.82 -16.55 -4.00
N SER A 664 29.11 -16.17 -2.95
CA SER A 664 29.10 -14.81 -2.43
C SER A 664 29.32 -14.80 -0.92
N VAL A 665 30.05 -13.81 -0.42
CA VAL A 665 30.25 -13.55 1.01
C VAL A 665 30.03 -12.07 1.28
N GLY A 666 29.33 -11.75 2.36
CA GLY A 666 28.98 -10.37 2.68
C GLY A 666 28.82 -10.13 4.17
N GLY A 667 28.66 -8.86 4.48
CA GLY A 667 28.38 -8.38 5.83
C GLY A 667 27.35 -7.26 5.80
N ASN A 668 26.68 -7.04 6.93
CA ASN A 668 25.75 -5.94 7.13
C ASN A 668 25.88 -5.39 8.55
N ALA A 669 25.88 -4.06 8.67
CA ALA A 669 25.78 -3.35 9.94
C ALA A 669 24.54 -2.46 9.91
N MET A 670 23.68 -2.63 10.91
CA MET A 670 22.42 -1.91 11.08
C MET A 670 22.44 -1.11 12.38
N ASP A 671 22.11 0.18 12.30
CA ASP A 671 21.92 1.09 13.44
C ASP A 671 20.50 1.67 13.36
N TYR A 672 19.69 1.41 14.40
CA TYR A 672 18.34 1.91 14.53
C TYR A 672 18.20 2.77 15.77
N LYS A 673 17.58 3.93 15.57
CA LYS A 673 17.27 4.90 16.62
C LYS A 673 15.82 5.32 16.50
N TYR A 674 15.16 5.37 17.65
CA TYR A 674 13.80 5.87 17.81
C TYR A 674 13.82 6.86 18.97
N ARG A 675 13.17 8.00 18.78
CA ARG A 675 12.90 9.00 19.80
C ARG A 675 11.45 9.45 19.67
N ARG A 676 10.76 9.56 20.79
CA ARG A 676 9.44 10.15 20.87
C ARG A 676 9.37 11.04 22.09
N THR A 677 8.84 12.25 21.92
CA THR A 677 8.51 13.16 23.01
C THR A 677 7.02 13.45 22.95
N ASP A 678 6.32 13.09 24.01
CA ASP A 678 4.91 13.44 24.19
C ASP A 678 4.83 14.56 25.22
N ALA A 679 4.07 15.60 24.92
CA ALA A 679 3.79 16.67 25.87
C ALA A 679 2.31 17.01 25.84
N SER A 680 1.66 16.99 26.99
CA SER A 680 0.22 17.23 27.09
C SER A 680 -0.18 18.11 28.26
N VAL A 681 -1.33 18.77 28.13
CA VAL A 681 -2.02 19.51 29.18
C VAL A 681 -3.49 19.12 29.22
N ASP A 682 -3.95 18.71 30.40
CA ASP A 682 -5.37 18.50 30.69
C ASP A 682 -5.94 19.77 31.35
N GLY A 683 -6.94 20.35 30.69
CA GLY A 683 -7.53 21.63 31.04
C GLY A 683 -6.72 22.83 30.51
N LEU A 684 -7.38 23.64 29.69
CA LEU A 684 -6.84 24.91 29.22
C LEU A 684 -7.30 26.06 30.12
N VAL A 685 -6.53 27.14 30.23
CA VAL A 685 -6.92 28.35 30.95
C VAL A 685 -7.87 29.20 30.10
N VAL A 686 -7.51 29.37 28.83
CA VAL A 686 -8.31 30.08 27.84
C VAL A 686 -8.85 29.08 26.81
N PRO A 687 -10.19 28.98 26.63
CA PRO A 687 -10.78 28.12 25.61
C PRO A 687 -10.25 28.42 24.19
N ALA A 688 -10.18 27.38 23.35
CA ALA A 688 -9.70 27.43 21.96
C ALA A 688 -8.25 27.96 21.75
N VAL A 689 -7.44 28.05 22.81
CA VAL A 689 -6.01 28.37 22.71
C VAL A 689 -5.19 27.10 23.01
N TYR A 690 -4.92 26.32 21.97
CA TYR A 690 -4.19 25.05 22.07
C TYR A 690 -2.69 25.28 22.08
N LYS A 691 -2.13 25.40 23.29
CA LYS A 691 -0.70 25.54 23.56
C LYS A 691 -0.39 24.89 24.90
N LEU A 692 0.75 24.22 25.01
CA LEU A 692 1.21 23.64 26.29
C LEU A 692 1.32 24.69 27.40
N ALA A 693 1.69 25.93 27.07
CA ALA A 693 1.76 27.03 28.04
C ALA A 693 0.39 27.56 28.51
N ASN A 694 -0.71 27.14 27.89
CA ASN A 694 -2.08 27.52 28.26
C ASN A 694 -2.77 26.43 29.10
N GLY A 695 -2.01 25.48 29.68
CA GLY A 695 -2.54 24.50 30.62
C GLY A 695 -2.86 25.13 31.99
N ILE A 696 -3.89 24.62 32.67
CA ILE A 696 -4.19 24.98 34.06
C ILE A 696 -3.07 24.47 35.00
N ASN A 697 -2.44 23.37 34.61
CA ASN A 697 -1.28 22.77 35.27
C ASN A 697 -0.05 22.80 34.35
N ASN A 698 1.12 22.54 34.92
CA ASN A 698 2.34 22.34 34.13
C ASN A 698 2.15 21.15 33.17
N PRO A 699 2.71 21.22 31.93
CA PRO A 699 2.64 20.11 31.00
C PRO A 699 3.24 18.82 31.55
N ILE A 700 2.59 17.70 31.24
CA ILE A 700 3.14 16.37 31.45
C ILE A 700 4.00 16.04 30.23
N VAL A 701 5.27 15.70 30.47
CA VAL A 701 6.21 15.35 29.40
C VAL A 701 6.69 13.93 29.59
N GLN A 702 6.60 13.11 28.54
CA GLN A 702 7.11 11.75 28.50
C GLN A 702 8.05 11.58 27.32
N THR A 703 9.15 10.86 27.52
CA THR A 703 10.11 10.56 26.46
C THR A 703 10.33 9.07 26.32
N TYR A 704 10.46 8.63 25.07
CA TYR A 704 10.68 7.23 24.72
C TYR A 704 11.84 7.13 23.73
N ASP A 705 12.97 6.60 24.19
CA ASP A 705 14.15 6.40 23.36
C ASP A 705 14.40 4.89 23.19
N LYS A 706 14.65 4.43 21.95
CA LYS A 706 15.11 3.08 21.67
C LYS A 706 16.35 3.12 20.77
N ASN A 707 17.36 2.34 21.11
CA ASN A 707 18.56 2.17 20.29
C ASN A 707 18.82 0.68 20.07
N LYS A 708 19.08 0.30 18.82
CA LYS A 708 19.36 -1.08 18.44
C LYS A 708 20.49 -1.13 17.42
N LYS A 709 21.38 -2.11 17.57
CA LYS A 709 22.43 -2.41 16.61
C LYS A 709 22.43 -3.89 16.29
N VAL A 710 22.57 -4.21 15.01
CA VAL A 710 22.74 -5.58 14.53
C VAL A 710 23.91 -5.63 13.57
N ASN A 711 24.86 -6.52 13.82
CA ASN A 711 25.95 -6.82 12.90
C ASN A 711 25.78 -8.24 12.37
N SER A 712 26.10 -8.45 11.10
CA SER A 712 25.79 -9.70 10.40
C SER A 712 26.92 -10.11 9.47
N LEU A 713 27.19 -11.41 9.39
CA LEU A 713 28.02 -12.02 8.36
C LEU A 713 27.23 -13.13 7.68
N TYR A 714 27.31 -13.20 6.36
CA TYR A 714 26.56 -14.17 5.58
C TYR A 714 27.32 -14.63 4.33
N GLY A 715 27.01 -15.86 3.91
CA GLY A 715 27.54 -16.48 2.71
C GLY A 715 26.46 -17.25 1.96
N LEU A 716 26.65 -17.36 0.64
CA LEU A 716 25.78 -18.05 -0.28
C LEU A 716 26.64 -18.80 -1.30
N VAL A 717 26.33 -20.07 -1.53
CA VAL A 717 26.89 -20.88 -2.62
C VAL A 717 25.75 -21.41 -3.46
N SER A 718 25.81 -21.13 -4.75
CA SER A 718 24.86 -21.55 -5.77
C SER A 718 25.57 -22.46 -6.76
N LEU A 719 25.05 -23.67 -6.94
CA LEU A 719 25.54 -24.66 -7.90
C LEU A 719 24.45 -24.92 -8.94
N SER A 720 24.84 -25.01 -10.20
CA SER A 720 23.98 -25.52 -11.27
C SER A 720 24.61 -26.74 -11.93
N PHE A 721 23.81 -27.73 -12.31
CA PHE A 721 24.23 -28.88 -13.09
C PHE A 721 23.41 -28.97 -14.39
N GLU A 722 24.09 -28.88 -15.53
CA GLU A 722 23.56 -28.85 -16.89
C GLU A 722 22.42 -27.84 -17.12
N ASN A 723 22.30 -26.80 -16.28
CA ASN A 723 21.14 -25.90 -16.23
C ASN A 723 19.79 -26.61 -15.99
N LYS A 724 19.81 -27.80 -15.40
CA LYS A 724 18.62 -28.62 -15.08
C LYS A 724 18.39 -28.74 -13.58
N LEU A 725 19.46 -28.86 -12.80
CA LEU A 725 19.43 -28.98 -11.35
C LEU A 725 20.14 -27.77 -10.73
N PHE A 726 19.54 -27.19 -9.70
CA PHE A 726 20.06 -26.03 -8.99
C PHE A 726 20.04 -26.28 -7.48
N LEU A 727 21.11 -25.89 -6.80
CA LEU A 727 21.24 -25.97 -5.35
C LEU A 727 21.84 -24.66 -4.82
N ASP A 728 21.12 -24.01 -3.92
CA ASP A 728 21.60 -22.88 -3.14
C ASP A 728 21.77 -23.29 -1.69
N VAL A 729 22.91 -22.96 -1.09
CA VAL A 729 23.16 -23.10 0.34
C VAL A 729 23.55 -21.74 0.88
N THR A 730 22.87 -21.30 1.94
CA THR A 730 23.22 -20.08 2.66
C THR A 730 23.53 -20.34 4.12
N GLY A 731 24.37 -19.51 4.70
CA GLY A 731 24.62 -19.46 6.13
C GLY A 731 24.77 -18.01 6.56
N ARG A 732 24.12 -17.65 7.66
CA ARG A 732 24.17 -16.29 8.22
C ARG A 732 24.28 -16.36 9.73
N ASN A 733 25.09 -15.46 10.30
CA ASN A 733 25.17 -15.25 11.75
C ASN A 733 24.96 -13.77 12.06
N ASP A 734 24.01 -13.50 12.95
CA ASP A 734 23.68 -12.15 13.42
C ASP A 734 24.10 -11.96 14.87
N TRP A 735 24.56 -10.75 15.20
CA TRP A 735 24.86 -10.27 16.54
C TRP A 735 23.97 -9.08 16.87
N SER A 736 23.03 -9.26 17.80
CA SER A 736 22.07 -8.21 18.17
C SER A 736 22.36 -7.61 19.54
N SER A 737 22.30 -6.28 19.64
CA SER A 737 22.45 -5.56 20.90
C SER A 737 21.26 -5.73 21.86
N THR A 738 20.14 -6.29 21.42
CA THR A 738 18.92 -6.43 22.24
C THR A 738 18.82 -7.76 22.97
N LEU A 739 19.72 -8.69 22.67
CA LEU A 739 19.83 -9.99 23.32
C LEU A 739 20.86 -9.96 24.46
N PRO A 740 20.79 -10.90 25.42
CA PRO A 740 21.81 -11.03 26.45
C PRO A 740 23.20 -11.27 25.87
N THR A 741 24.24 -10.72 26.50
CA THR A 741 25.63 -10.82 26.02
C THR A 741 26.09 -12.27 25.80
N ALA A 742 25.61 -13.22 26.61
CA ALA A 742 25.93 -14.64 26.47
C ALA A 742 25.27 -15.32 25.26
N ASN A 743 24.15 -14.77 24.76
CA ASN A 743 23.30 -15.38 23.73
C ASN A 743 23.01 -14.39 22.58
N ASN A 744 23.86 -13.38 22.37
CA ASN A 744 23.60 -12.33 21.38
C ASN A 744 24.01 -12.70 19.95
N SER A 745 24.73 -13.81 19.77
CA SER A 745 25.12 -14.39 18.48
C SER A 745 24.23 -15.57 18.13
N PHE A 746 23.69 -15.60 16.91
CA PHE A 746 22.88 -16.72 16.44
C PHE A 746 23.08 -17.00 14.95
N PHE A 747 23.45 -18.25 14.64
CA PHE A 747 23.67 -18.74 13.28
C PHE A 747 22.44 -19.50 12.80
N TYR A 748 22.12 -19.35 11.51
CA TYR A 748 21.03 -20.07 10.88
C TYR A 748 21.32 -20.35 9.40
N PRO A 749 21.14 -21.62 8.95
CA PRO A 749 21.38 -22.02 7.57
C PRO A 749 20.11 -22.02 6.71
N SER A 750 20.28 -22.04 5.38
CA SER A 750 19.24 -22.45 4.45
C SER A 750 19.78 -23.28 3.29
N ALA A 751 18.93 -24.12 2.73
CA ALA A 751 19.19 -24.90 1.54
C ALA A 751 17.96 -24.88 0.62
N ASN A 752 18.13 -24.48 -0.63
CA ASN A 752 17.08 -24.42 -1.64
C ASN A 752 17.51 -25.25 -2.85
N ALA A 753 16.64 -26.11 -3.35
CA ALA A 753 16.90 -26.93 -4.52
C ALA A 753 15.76 -26.82 -5.54
N SER A 754 16.11 -26.80 -6.82
CA SER A 754 15.14 -26.94 -7.91
C SER A 754 15.64 -27.88 -8.99
N VAL A 755 14.71 -28.63 -9.59
CA VAL A 755 14.98 -29.56 -10.67
C VAL A 755 13.94 -29.35 -11.77
N ILE A 756 14.41 -29.10 -12.99
CA ILE A 756 13.56 -29.00 -14.18
C ILE A 756 13.36 -30.42 -14.73
N LEU A 757 12.31 -31.09 -14.26
CA LEU A 757 11.98 -32.47 -14.61
C LEU A 757 11.75 -32.67 -16.12
N SER A 758 11.22 -31.65 -16.81
CA SER A 758 11.03 -31.69 -18.27
C SER A 758 12.32 -31.72 -19.08
N GLU A 759 13.46 -31.36 -18.48
CA GLU A 759 14.80 -31.43 -19.10
C GLU A 759 15.55 -32.71 -18.71
N VAL A 760 15.06 -33.42 -17.69
CA VAL A 760 15.64 -34.68 -17.19
C VAL A 760 14.94 -35.89 -17.79
N PHE A 761 13.64 -35.78 -18.03
CA PHE A 761 12.79 -36.87 -18.52
C PHE A 761 12.05 -36.45 -19.79
N GLU A 762 11.84 -37.39 -20.71
CA GLU A 762 10.94 -37.19 -21.83
C GLU A 762 9.49 -37.23 -21.33
N LEU A 763 8.84 -36.07 -21.25
CA LEU A 763 7.45 -35.94 -20.81
C LEU A 763 6.47 -35.98 -22.01
N PRO A 764 5.19 -36.31 -21.79
CA PRO A 764 4.17 -36.24 -22.85
C PRO A 764 4.09 -34.85 -23.46
N LYS A 765 3.78 -34.74 -24.77
CA LYS A 765 3.65 -33.46 -25.51
C LYS A 765 2.68 -32.44 -24.91
N ALA A 766 1.83 -32.87 -23.98
CA ALA A 766 0.91 -31.99 -23.25
C ALA A 766 1.60 -31.20 -22.12
N VAL A 767 2.79 -31.62 -21.69
CA VAL A 767 3.59 -30.99 -20.62
C VAL A 767 4.76 -30.25 -21.27
N ASP A 768 4.71 -28.92 -21.26
CA ASP A 768 5.75 -28.08 -21.87
C ASP A 768 6.90 -27.81 -20.89
N TYR A 769 6.57 -27.71 -19.60
CA TYR A 769 7.53 -27.44 -18.54
C TYR A 769 7.06 -28.10 -17.26
N LEU A 770 7.99 -28.74 -16.55
CA LEU A 770 7.75 -29.29 -15.23
C LEU A 770 8.96 -29.05 -14.35
N LYS A 771 8.76 -28.37 -13.22
CA LYS A 771 9.78 -28.10 -12.21
C LYS A 771 9.31 -28.57 -10.86
N TYR A 772 10.21 -29.24 -10.14
CA TYR A 772 10.06 -29.57 -8.74
C TYR A 772 11.00 -28.70 -7.90
N ARG A 773 10.55 -28.27 -6.73
CA ARG A 773 11.34 -27.44 -5.82
C ARG A 773 11.19 -27.87 -4.36
N PHE A 774 12.26 -27.68 -3.62
CA PHE A 774 12.36 -27.95 -2.19
C PHE A 774 13.18 -26.86 -1.49
N SER A 775 12.74 -26.45 -0.31
CA SER A 775 13.39 -25.44 0.50
C SER A 775 13.36 -25.82 1.98
N PHE A 776 14.52 -25.68 2.62
CA PHE A 776 14.69 -25.73 4.06
C PHE A 776 15.39 -24.45 4.51
N ALA A 777 14.90 -23.83 5.58
CA ALA A 777 15.58 -22.67 6.16
C ALA A 777 15.29 -22.53 7.64
N GLU A 778 16.28 -22.04 8.37
CA GLU A 778 16.10 -21.45 9.68
C GLU A 778 16.37 -19.95 9.59
N VAL A 779 15.62 -19.16 10.36
CA VAL A 779 15.89 -17.73 10.55
C VAL A 779 15.75 -17.43 12.04
N GLY A 780 16.82 -16.91 12.63
CA GLY A 780 16.81 -16.44 14.01
C GLY A 780 16.23 -15.04 14.12
N ASN A 781 15.61 -14.71 15.26
CA ASN A 781 15.02 -13.42 15.52
C ASN A 781 15.42 -12.87 16.91
N ASP A 782 15.52 -11.55 16.99
CA ASP A 782 15.87 -10.83 18.21
C ASP A 782 14.65 -10.10 18.80
N THR A 783 14.84 -9.16 19.73
CA THR A 783 13.72 -8.48 20.40
C THR A 783 13.89 -6.96 20.44
N ASP A 784 12.95 -6.27 21.08
CA ASP A 784 13.04 -4.83 21.35
C ASP A 784 14.18 -4.50 22.33
N PRO A 785 14.77 -3.29 22.26
CA PRO A 785 15.78 -2.86 23.21
C PRO A 785 15.34 -2.91 24.68
N TYR A 786 16.32 -3.08 25.56
CA TYR A 786 16.23 -2.93 27.02
C TYR A 786 15.36 -3.98 27.75
N LYS A 787 15.29 -5.21 27.24
CA LYS A 787 14.61 -6.34 27.90
C LYS A 787 15.52 -7.22 28.79
N THR A 788 16.82 -6.92 28.87
CA THR A 788 17.83 -7.77 29.52
C THR A 788 18.21 -7.34 30.94
N SER A 789 17.88 -6.11 31.36
CA SER A 789 18.32 -5.56 32.64
C SER A 789 17.26 -4.64 33.25
N LYS A 790 17.14 -4.70 34.58
CA LYS A 790 16.22 -3.87 35.37
C LYS A 790 16.70 -2.42 35.39
N TYR A 791 15.79 -1.48 35.18
CA TYR A 791 15.98 -0.05 35.43
C TYR A 791 14.76 0.51 36.19
N TYR A 792 14.93 1.62 36.90
CA TYR A 792 13.85 2.27 37.63
C TYR A 792 13.23 3.39 36.79
N SER A 793 11.90 3.54 36.86
CA SER A 793 11.17 4.60 36.18
C SER A 793 10.95 5.80 37.10
N GLN A 794 10.63 6.96 36.51
CA GLN A 794 10.20 8.12 37.29
C GLN A 794 8.93 7.79 38.07
N SER A 795 8.89 8.20 39.34
CA SER A 795 7.69 8.11 40.17
C SER A 795 6.82 9.35 40.01
N ALA A 796 5.51 9.19 40.19
CA ALA A 796 4.58 10.30 40.33
C ALA A 796 4.87 11.18 41.57
N PHE A 797 5.60 10.65 42.55
CA PHE A 797 6.06 11.40 43.72
C PHE A 797 7.46 11.97 43.50
N PRO A 798 7.65 13.30 43.65
CA PRO A 798 8.96 13.94 43.51
C PRO A 798 10.04 13.26 44.37
N SER A 799 11.25 13.15 43.84
CA SER A 799 12.42 12.53 44.50
C SER A 799 12.28 11.03 44.82
N SER A 800 11.42 10.30 44.11
CA SER A 800 11.30 8.85 44.21
C SER A 800 11.33 8.17 42.84
N ALA A 801 11.49 6.85 42.83
CA ALA A 801 11.53 6.04 41.62
C ALA A 801 10.61 4.83 41.76
N THR A 802 10.00 4.41 40.65
CA THR A 802 9.09 3.27 40.60
C THR A 802 9.88 2.02 40.21
N VAL A 803 9.67 0.94 40.97
CA VAL A 803 10.19 -0.38 40.60
C VAL A 803 9.39 -0.90 39.40
N PRO A 804 10.02 -1.36 38.31
CA PRO A 804 9.30 -1.93 37.20
C PRO A 804 8.56 -3.19 37.64
N THR A 805 7.30 -3.33 37.21
CA THR A 805 6.47 -4.51 37.47
C THR A 805 6.76 -5.66 36.51
N ASN A 806 7.59 -5.44 35.50
CA ASN A 806 8.05 -6.48 34.58
C ASN A 806 9.40 -7.07 35.04
N LEU A 807 9.46 -8.40 35.11
CA LEU A 807 10.67 -9.15 35.39
C LEU A 807 11.55 -9.23 34.13
N TYR A 808 12.75 -8.64 34.22
CA TYR A 808 13.75 -8.71 33.17
C TYR A 808 14.56 -10.01 33.28
N ASN A 809 14.94 -10.56 32.14
CA ASN A 809 15.65 -11.83 32.06
C ASN A 809 16.96 -11.66 31.30
N GLY A 810 18.08 -11.93 31.97
CA GLY A 810 19.42 -11.83 31.38
C GLY A 810 19.87 -13.10 30.64
N ASN A 811 19.01 -14.11 30.48
CA ASN A 811 19.40 -15.45 30.03
C ASN A 811 18.55 -15.99 28.88
N PHE A 812 17.61 -15.20 28.33
CA PHE A 812 16.84 -15.66 27.18
C PHE A 812 17.70 -15.85 25.92
N LYS A 813 17.28 -16.77 25.07
CA LYS A 813 17.86 -17.14 23.78
C LYS A 813 17.15 -16.38 22.65
N PRO A 814 17.78 -16.26 21.48
CA PRO A 814 17.09 -15.81 20.28
C PRO A 814 15.93 -16.75 19.90
N GLU A 815 14.90 -16.15 19.30
CA GLU A 815 13.79 -16.88 18.67
C GLU A 815 14.30 -17.56 17.39
N ILE A 816 13.76 -18.74 17.05
CA ILE A 816 14.14 -19.45 15.82
C ILE A 816 12.87 -19.90 15.09
N THR A 817 12.77 -19.54 13.82
CA THR A 817 11.76 -20.03 12.90
C THR A 817 12.38 -21.02 11.92
N THR A 818 11.92 -22.26 11.93
CA THR A 818 12.32 -23.33 11.01
C THR A 818 11.23 -23.55 9.97
N SER A 819 11.59 -23.60 8.69
CA SER A 819 10.65 -23.73 7.57
C SER A 819 11.05 -24.87 6.64
N PHE A 820 10.05 -25.68 6.27
CA PHE A 820 10.13 -26.65 5.19
C PHE A 820 9.09 -26.32 4.13
N GLU A 821 9.49 -26.35 2.86
CA GLU A 821 8.60 -26.09 1.75
C GLU A 821 8.93 -27.00 0.57
N THR A 822 7.90 -27.48 -0.11
CA THR A 822 8.04 -28.15 -1.40
C THR A 822 6.95 -27.70 -2.36
N GLY A 823 7.25 -27.71 -3.65
CA GLY A 823 6.29 -27.27 -4.65
C GLY A 823 6.57 -27.83 -6.04
N LEU A 824 5.57 -27.68 -6.89
CA LEU A 824 5.59 -28.10 -8.28
C LEU A 824 5.09 -26.95 -9.15
N GLU A 825 5.83 -26.66 -10.21
CA GLU A 825 5.43 -25.73 -11.27
C GLU A 825 5.26 -26.52 -12.56
N ALA A 826 4.10 -26.38 -13.21
CA ALA A 826 3.82 -27.03 -14.48
C ALA A 826 3.24 -26.02 -15.49
N ARG A 827 3.72 -26.10 -16.73
CA ARG A 827 3.15 -25.39 -17.88
C ARG A 827 2.70 -26.43 -18.89
N LEU A 828 1.43 -26.37 -19.27
CA LEU A 828 0.76 -27.39 -20.05
C LEU A 828 0.12 -26.80 -21.30
N LEU A 829 -0.07 -27.66 -22.30
CA LEU A 829 -0.83 -27.40 -23.53
C LEU A 829 -0.31 -26.20 -24.33
N LYS A 830 1.00 -26.13 -24.56
CA LYS A 830 1.72 -25.00 -25.17
C LYS A 830 1.63 -23.73 -24.31
N ASN A 831 1.90 -23.86 -23.01
CA ASN A 831 1.90 -22.76 -22.03
C ASN A 831 0.55 -22.00 -21.99
N ARG A 832 -0.54 -22.76 -22.17
CA ARG A 832 -1.92 -22.27 -22.06
C ARG A 832 -2.48 -22.46 -20.65
N LEU A 833 -1.94 -23.40 -19.88
CA LEU A 833 -2.32 -23.63 -18.50
C LEU A 833 -1.06 -23.71 -17.64
N ASN A 834 -0.95 -22.80 -16.66
CA ASN A 834 0.20 -22.68 -15.77
C ASN A 834 -0.26 -22.92 -14.35
N LEU A 835 0.43 -23.82 -13.65
CA LEU A 835 0.14 -24.25 -12.30
C LEU A 835 1.38 -24.03 -11.43
N ASP A 836 1.24 -23.32 -10.32
CA ASP A 836 2.18 -23.34 -9.18
C ASP A 836 1.43 -23.86 -7.96
N ALA A 837 1.90 -24.98 -7.41
CA ALA A 837 1.37 -25.56 -6.18
C ALA A 837 2.49 -25.67 -5.14
N THR A 838 2.21 -25.25 -3.92
CA THR A 838 3.15 -25.27 -2.79
C THR A 838 2.51 -25.89 -1.56
N VAL A 839 3.28 -26.70 -0.84
CA VAL A 839 2.97 -27.14 0.52
C VAL A 839 4.10 -26.69 1.45
N TYR A 840 3.76 -26.13 2.59
CA TYR A 840 4.74 -25.62 3.55
C TYR A 840 4.40 -25.97 5.00
N GLN A 841 5.42 -25.93 5.84
CA GLN A 841 5.30 -25.93 7.30
C GLN A 841 6.37 -25.01 7.89
N THR A 842 5.96 -24.08 8.75
CA THR A 842 6.83 -23.26 9.57
C THR A 842 6.60 -23.57 11.06
N LEU A 843 7.66 -23.54 11.84
CA LEU A 843 7.66 -23.75 13.28
C LEU A 843 8.51 -22.67 13.95
N THR A 844 7.91 -21.86 14.80
CA THR A 844 8.58 -20.77 15.51
C THR A 844 8.62 -21.06 16.99
N LYS A 845 9.84 -21.19 17.54
CA LYS A 845 10.12 -21.56 18.94
C LYS A 845 10.98 -20.52 19.63
N ASN A 846 11.02 -20.60 20.96
CA ASN A 846 11.78 -19.69 21.83
C ASN A 846 11.37 -18.22 21.67
N GLN A 847 10.09 -17.92 21.43
CA GLN A 847 9.65 -16.54 21.21
C GLN A 847 9.92 -15.70 22.45
N ILE A 848 10.40 -14.47 22.26
CA ILE A 848 10.75 -13.57 23.36
C ILE A 848 9.54 -12.70 23.67
N ILE A 849 8.67 -13.21 24.55
CA ILE A 849 7.38 -12.60 24.88
C ILE A 849 7.29 -12.24 26.36
N SER A 850 6.40 -11.29 26.67
CA SER A 850 6.06 -10.96 28.06
C SER A 850 4.96 -11.90 28.52
N VAL A 851 5.27 -12.75 29.50
CA VAL A 851 4.36 -13.74 30.07
C VAL A 851 3.81 -13.18 31.39
N PRO A 852 2.48 -13.18 31.62
CA PRO A 852 1.91 -12.78 32.91
C PRO A 852 2.47 -13.62 34.06
N LEU A 853 2.71 -12.99 35.21
CA LEU A 853 3.17 -13.64 36.44
C LEU A 853 2.23 -13.28 37.59
N ASP A 854 2.18 -14.15 38.61
CA ASP A 854 1.48 -13.86 39.86
C ASP A 854 2.13 -12.64 40.55
N ILE A 855 1.31 -11.62 40.85
CA ILE A 855 1.76 -10.37 41.45
C ILE A 855 2.44 -10.55 42.81
N THR A 856 2.20 -11.67 43.51
CA THR A 856 2.85 -12.03 44.78
C THR A 856 4.35 -12.27 44.63
N THR A 857 4.83 -12.53 43.40
CA THR A 857 6.27 -12.58 43.07
C THR A 857 6.95 -11.21 43.13
N GLY A 858 6.17 -10.13 43.24
CA GLY A 858 6.63 -8.74 43.12
C GLY A 858 6.64 -8.22 41.67
N TYR A 859 6.20 -9.04 40.71
CA TYR A 859 6.12 -8.72 39.29
C TYR A 859 4.75 -9.13 38.72
N SER A 860 4.21 -8.37 37.76
CA SER A 860 2.97 -8.71 37.05
C SER A 860 3.21 -9.47 35.74
N SER A 861 4.44 -9.44 35.23
CA SER A 861 4.85 -10.16 34.02
C SER A 861 6.35 -10.41 34.01
N GLY A 862 6.84 -11.26 33.12
CA GLY A 862 8.26 -11.48 32.88
C GLY A 862 8.60 -11.76 31.42
N VAL A 863 9.78 -11.32 30.99
CA VAL A 863 10.29 -11.60 29.64
C VAL A 863 10.93 -12.99 29.63
N LEU A 864 10.35 -13.92 28.90
CA LEU A 864 10.80 -15.31 28.84
C LEU A 864 10.87 -15.79 27.39
N ASN A 865 11.69 -16.83 27.13
CA ASN A 865 11.47 -17.64 25.94
C ASN A 865 10.27 -18.52 26.20
N SER A 866 9.23 -18.37 25.37
CA SER A 866 7.98 -19.09 25.51
C SER A 866 7.31 -19.18 24.15
N GLY A 867 6.43 -20.16 23.98
CA GLY A 867 5.64 -20.29 22.77
C GLY A 867 6.34 -21.13 21.70
N GLU A 868 5.64 -22.18 21.27
CA GLU A 868 5.88 -22.83 20.00
C GLU A 868 4.63 -22.69 19.14
N VAL A 869 4.77 -22.06 17.97
CA VAL A 869 3.66 -21.83 17.03
C VAL A 869 4.00 -22.48 15.70
N ARG A 870 3.05 -23.26 15.17
CA ARG A 870 3.17 -23.92 13.88
C ARG A 870 2.16 -23.36 12.88
N ASN A 871 2.63 -23.00 11.69
CA ASN A 871 1.77 -22.80 10.52
C ASN A 871 2.08 -23.89 9.50
N ARG A 872 1.05 -24.50 8.91
CA ARG A 872 1.18 -25.43 7.79
C ARG A 872 0.12 -25.11 6.77
N GLY A 873 0.39 -25.25 5.49
CA GLY A 873 -0.59 -24.83 4.50
C GLY A 873 -0.31 -25.27 3.09
N VAL A 874 -1.29 -24.96 2.25
CA VAL A 874 -1.24 -25.16 0.80
C VAL A 874 -1.49 -23.84 0.09
N GLU A 875 -0.74 -23.59 -0.96
CA GLU A 875 -0.91 -22.45 -1.86
C GLU A 875 -1.00 -22.96 -3.29
N LEU A 876 -1.92 -22.39 -4.05
CA LEU A 876 -2.18 -22.74 -5.44
C LEU A 876 -2.32 -21.46 -6.25
N THR A 877 -1.69 -21.42 -7.41
CA THR A 877 -1.94 -20.42 -8.46
C THR A 877 -2.13 -21.15 -9.78
N LEU A 878 -3.26 -20.90 -10.43
CA LEU A 878 -3.63 -21.50 -11.70
C LEU A 878 -3.95 -20.40 -12.70
N THR A 879 -3.15 -20.27 -13.75
CA THR A 879 -3.36 -19.30 -14.81
C THR A 879 -3.70 -19.99 -16.12
N GLY A 880 -4.85 -19.68 -16.70
CA GLY A 880 -5.31 -20.19 -17.99
C GLY A 880 -5.39 -19.10 -19.05
N LYS A 881 -4.77 -19.32 -20.22
CA LYS A 881 -5.01 -18.56 -21.46
C LYS A 881 -6.16 -19.19 -22.23
N ILE A 882 -7.37 -18.85 -21.81
CA ILE A 882 -8.63 -19.46 -22.29
C ILE A 882 -8.84 -19.15 -23.77
N PHE A 883 -8.59 -17.90 -24.18
CA PHE A 883 -8.48 -17.52 -25.60
C PHE A 883 -7.20 -16.73 -25.82
N ASP A 884 -6.49 -17.03 -26.91
CA ASP A 884 -5.29 -16.29 -27.30
C ASP A 884 -5.27 -16.14 -28.82
N THR A 885 -6.05 -15.17 -29.31
CA THR A 885 -6.15 -14.83 -30.73
C THR A 885 -5.71 -13.39 -30.96
N LYS A 886 -5.42 -13.03 -32.22
CA LYS A 886 -5.02 -11.65 -32.56
C LYS A 886 -6.07 -10.59 -32.20
N LYS A 887 -7.36 -10.93 -32.24
CA LYS A 887 -8.48 -10.00 -31.99
C LYS A 887 -8.98 -10.01 -30.55
N PHE A 888 -8.84 -11.15 -29.89
CA PHE A 888 -9.35 -11.37 -28.54
C PHE A 888 -8.41 -12.28 -27.75
N LYS A 889 -7.98 -11.78 -26.59
CA LYS A 889 -7.24 -12.57 -25.61
C LYS A 889 -8.00 -12.55 -24.29
N TRP A 890 -8.17 -13.72 -23.68
CA TRP A 890 -8.73 -13.87 -22.35
C TRP A 890 -7.81 -14.75 -21.52
N SER A 891 -7.32 -14.17 -20.43
CA SER A 891 -6.61 -14.90 -19.39
C SER A 891 -7.39 -14.86 -18.08
N SER A 892 -7.31 -15.96 -17.33
CA SER A 892 -7.91 -16.08 -16.01
C SER A 892 -6.87 -16.65 -15.05
N THR A 893 -6.73 -16.04 -13.88
CA THR A 893 -5.82 -16.48 -12.81
C THR A 893 -6.61 -16.71 -11.54
N LEU A 894 -6.60 -17.96 -11.07
CA LEU A 894 -7.12 -18.36 -9.77
C LEU A 894 -5.96 -18.45 -8.77
N THR A 895 -6.07 -17.75 -7.66
CA THR A 895 -5.21 -17.92 -6.49
C THR A 895 -6.01 -18.58 -5.38
N PHE A 896 -5.39 -19.50 -4.64
CA PHE A 896 -6.02 -20.14 -3.49
C PHE A 896 -4.97 -20.38 -2.40
N SER A 897 -5.36 -20.19 -1.15
CA SER A 897 -4.51 -20.52 -0.01
C SER A 897 -5.31 -20.96 1.19
N ARG A 898 -4.75 -21.94 1.91
CA ARG A 898 -5.25 -22.43 3.19
C ARG A 898 -4.09 -22.59 4.16
N ASN A 899 -4.24 -22.03 5.35
CA ASN A 899 -3.24 -22.11 6.42
C ASN A 899 -3.89 -22.70 7.68
N TRP A 900 -3.21 -23.65 8.31
CA TRP A 900 -3.58 -24.20 9.60
C TRP A 900 -2.55 -23.73 10.63
N ASN A 901 -2.97 -22.80 11.48
CA ASN A 901 -2.22 -22.34 12.62
C ASN A 901 -2.45 -23.26 13.83
N LYS A 902 -1.43 -23.46 14.67
CA LYS A 902 -1.58 -24.17 15.94
C LYS A 902 -0.56 -23.69 16.97
N VAL A 903 -1.02 -23.42 18.19
CA VAL A 903 -0.19 -23.24 19.38
C VAL A 903 0.19 -24.62 19.90
N MET A 904 1.47 -24.93 19.88
CA MET A 904 2.02 -26.23 20.23
C MET A 904 2.47 -26.28 21.70
N GLU A 905 3.06 -25.18 22.19
CA GLU A 905 3.60 -25.06 23.54
C GLU A 905 3.48 -23.61 24.02
N LEU A 906 3.39 -23.41 25.33
CA LEU A 906 3.43 -22.13 26.05
C LEU A 906 4.33 -22.28 27.29
N ALA A 907 4.71 -21.16 27.91
CA ALA A 907 5.57 -21.17 29.09
C ALA A 907 5.04 -22.06 30.22
N ASP A 908 5.97 -22.64 30.98
CA ASP A 908 5.66 -23.29 32.24
C ASP A 908 5.05 -22.28 33.23
N GLY A 909 3.98 -22.68 33.93
CA GLY A 909 3.36 -21.87 34.99
C GLY A 909 2.22 -20.93 34.56
N ILE A 910 1.77 -20.98 33.30
CA ILE A 910 0.60 -20.22 32.80
C ILE A 910 -0.60 -21.11 32.43
N ASP A 911 -0.73 -22.28 33.04
CA ASP A 911 -1.85 -23.24 32.86
C ASP A 911 -2.23 -23.52 31.40
N GLY A 912 -1.24 -23.46 30.49
CA GLY A 912 -1.42 -23.71 29.07
C GLY A 912 -2.26 -22.66 28.32
N GLN A 913 -2.38 -21.44 28.85
CA GLN A 913 -3.07 -20.33 28.19
C GLN A 913 -2.39 -18.96 28.37
N GLN A 914 -2.50 -18.09 27.38
CA GLN A 914 -1.96 -16.73 27.40
C GLN A 914 -2.85 -15.78 26.60
N GLU A 915 -3.22 -14.65 27.20
CA GLU A 915 -3.90 -13.56 26.47
C GLU A 915 -2.92 -12.91 25.48
N ILE A 916 -3.31 -12.89 24.21
CA ILE A 916 -2.59 -12.25 23.10
C ILE A 916 -3.06 -10.80 22.93
N GLY A 917 -4.35 -10.55 23.16
CA GLY A 917 -4.95 -9.23 23.15
C GLY A 917 -6.47 -9.31 23.33
N SER A 918 -7.10 -8.19 23.67
CA SER A 918 -8.53 -8.13 23.92
C SER A 918 -9.14 -6.84 23.38
N GLY A 919 -10.42 -6.92 23.03
CA GLY A 919 -11.24 -5.77 22.68
C GLY A 919 -12.64 -5.94 23.27
N GLY A 920 -13.01 -5.03 24.18
CA GLY A 920 -14.26 -5.18 24.93
C GLY A 920 -14.22 -6.46 25.78
N ASN A 921 -15.12 -7.41 25.52
CA ASN A 921 -15.17 -8.70 26.22
C ASN A 921 -14.66 -9.88 25.37
N ALA A 922 -14.27 -9.62 24.12
CA ALA A 922 -13.66 -10.62 23.25
C ALA A 922 -12.15 -10.65 23.47
N THR A 923 -11.62 -11.84 23.70
CA THR A 923 -10.20 -12.06 24.02
C THR A 923 -9.59 -13.00 23.00
N LEU A 924 -8.50 -12.59 22.36
CA LEU A 924 -7.62 -13.49 21.62
C LEU A 924 -6.77 -14.23 22.65
N LEU A 925 -7.06 -15.51 22.86
CA LEU A 925 -6.42 -16.33 23.87
C LEU A 925 -5.68 -17.47 23.19
N ALA A 926 -4.35 -17.47 23.29
CA ALA A 926 -3.55 -18.63 22.91
C ALA A 926 -3.75 -19.72 23.95
N LYS A 927 -4.23 -20.88 23.52
CA LYS A 927 -4.30 -22.09 24.34
C LYS A 927 -3.59 -23.22 23.62
N VAL A 928 -2.84 -24.05 24.36
CA VAL A 928 -2.16 -25.22 23.76
C VAL A 928 -3.19 -26.09 23.04
N GLY A 929 -2.94 -26.38 21.76
CA GLY A 929 -3.86 -27.10 20.90
C GLY A 929 -4.80 -26.23 20.06
N GLY A 930 -5.03 -24.97 20.46
CA GLY A 930 -5.78 -23.96 19.72
C GLY A 930 -4.93 -23.17 18.73
N THR A 931 -5.41 -22.02 18.29
CA THR A 931 -4.72 -21.12 17.34
C THR A 931 -4.36 -19.79 18.00
N THR A 932 -3.51 -19.00 17.34
CA THR A 932 -3.13 -17.65 17.78
C THR A 932 -4.22 -16.60 17.58
N THR A 933 -5.31 -16.96 16.91
CA THR A 933 -6.43 -16.07 16.55
C THR A 933 -7.76 -16.57 17.09
N ALA A 934 -7.72 -17.55 18.00
CA ALA A 934 -8.89 -18.07 18.68
C ALA A 934 -9.49 -17.00 19.59
N ILE A 935 -10.78 -16.72 19.38
CA ILE A 935 -11.57 -15.79 20.17
C ILE A 935 -12.26 -16.56 21.29
N TYR A 936 -12.04 -16.09 22.51
CA TYR A 936 -12.71 -16.55 23.71
C TYR A 936 -13.55 -15.42 24.31
N GLY A 937 -14.63 -15.80 24.98
CA GLY A 937 -15.52 -14.90 25.68
C GLY A 937 -16.69 -15.64 26.31
N TYR A 938 -17.57 -14.94 27.00
CA TYR A 938 -18.78 -15.59 27.50
C TYR A 938 -19.72 -15.90 26.34
N GLY A 939 -20.34 -17.07 26.36
CA GLY A 939 -21.43 -17.44 25.44
C GLY A 939 -22.74 -17.69 26.17
N PHE A 940 -23.57 -18.56 25.63
CA PHE A 940 -24.78 -19.04 26.30
C PHE A 940 -24.49 -20.25 27.21
N VAL A 941 -25.22 -20.33 28.32
CA VAL A 941 -25.35 -21.56 29.11
C VAL A 941 -26.24 -22.52 28.33
N ARG A 942 -25.83 -23.78 28.19
CA ARG A 942 -26.56 -24.78 27.39
C ARG A 942 -26.90 -26.04 28.18
N SER A 943 -28.03 -26.66 27.82
CA SER A 943 -28.35 -28.02 28.23
C SER A 943 -27.40 -29.04 27.59
N PRO A 944 -27.35 -30.30 28.06
CA PRO A 944 -26.61 -31.38 27.39
C PRO A 944 -26.98 -31.57 25.91
N GLU A 945 -28.21 -31.23 25.53
CA GLU A 945 -28.74 -31.28 24.17
C GLU A 945 -28.35 -30.05 23.32
N GLY A 946 -27.76 -29.02 23.93
CA GLY A 946 -27.25 -27.82 23.26
C GLY A 946 -28.21 -26.62 23.22
N GLU A 947 -29.39 -26.73 23.85
CA GLU A 947 -30.40 -25.66 23.92
C GLU A 947 -29.99 -24.58 24.92
N ILE A 948 -30.35 -23.32 24.66
CA ILE A 948 -30.03 -22.20 25.57
C ILE A 948 -30.83 -22.35 26.86
N VAL A 949 -30.17 -22.16 28.00
CA VAL A 949 -30.81 -22.16 29.31
C VAL A 949 -31.27 -20.77 29.71
N TYR A 950 -32.54 -20.64 30.07
CA TYR A 950 -33.19 -19.42 30.54
C TYR A 950 -33.40 -19.45 32.05
N ASP A 951 -33.33 -18.28 32.68
CA ASP A 951 -33.63 -18.06 34.09
C ASP A 951 -35.16 -17.89 34.33
N ASN A 952 -35.56 -17.81 35.60
CA ASN A 952 -36.97 -17.68 35.98
C ASN A 952 -37.65 -16.39 35.47
N ALA A 953 -36.89 -15.42 34.96
CA ALA A 953 -37.42 -14.21 34.34
C ALA A 953 -37.58 -14.35 32.81
N GLY A 954 -37.37 -15.53 32.24
CA GLY A 954 -37.41 -15.77 30.80
C GLY A 954 -36.21 -15.16 30.06
N LEU A 955 -35.10 -14.91 30.77
CA LEU A 955 -33.89 -14.29 30.23
C LEU A 955 -32.73 -15.30 30.19
N PRO A 956 -31.82 -15.25 29.20
CA PRO A 956 -30.69 -16.17 29.15
C PRO A 956 -29.85 -16.16 30.45
N ALA A 957 -29.53 -17.35 30.94
CA ALA A 957 -28.70 -17.54 32.12
C ALA A 957 -27.25 -17.07 31.90
N TYR A 958 -26.58 -16.69 32.98
CA TYR A 958 -25.19 -16.23 32.93
C TYR A 958 -24.22 -17.41 33.03
N PRO A 959 -23.24 -17.54 32.11
CA PRO A 959 -22.12 -18.44 32.29
C PRO A 959 -21.12 -17.90 33.31
N ASP A 960 -20.42 -18.80 34.00
CA ASP A 960 -19.40 -18.47 35.01
C ASP A 960 -18.00 -18.28 34.40
N GLU A 961 -17.72 -18.90 33.25
CA GLU A 961 -16.42 -18.89 32.59
C GLU A 961 -16.50 -18.48 31.12
N ILE A 962 -15.40 -17.96 30.58
CA ILE A 962 -15.26 -17.74 29.14
C ILE A 962 -15.01 -19.07 28.42
N GLN A 963 -15.54 -19.20 27.21
CA GLN A 963 -15.39 -20.38 26.37
C GLN A 963 -14.86 -19.99 24.99
N TYR A 964 -14.41 -20.99 24.23
CA TYR A 964 -14.03 -20.80 22.84
C TYR A 964 -15.26 -20.45 22.01
N ILE A 965 -15.21 -19.32 21.31
CA ILE A 965 -16.32 -18.84 20.46
C ILE A 965 -16.07 -19.19 18.98
N GLY A 966 -14.82 -19.05 18.53
CA GLY A 966 -14.43 -19.33 17.16
C GLY A 966 -13.03 -18.79 16.86
N ASP A 967 -12.64 -18.79 15.60
CA ASP A 967 -11.33 -18.34 15.15
C ASP A 967 -11.45 -17.15 14.21
N ALA A 968 -10.64 -16.10 14.38
CA ALA A 968 -10.61 -14.97 13.45
C ALA A 968 -9.98 -15.31 12.09
N SER A 969 -9.14 -16.35 12.04
CA SER A 969 -8.49 -16.77 10.79
C SER A 969 -9.49 -17.49 9.88
N PRO A 970 -9.55 -17.14 8.57
CA PRO A 970 -10.39 -17.86 7.62
C PRO A 970 -9.84 -19.26 7.36
N ASP A 971 -10.74 -20.19 7.04
CA ASP A 971 -10.38 -21.56 6.65
C ASP A 971 -9.60 -21.59 5.33
N TRP A 972 -9.99 -20.73 4.38
CA TRP A 972 -9.27 -20.53 3.12
C TRP A 972 -9.61 -19.18 2.49
N LYS A 973 -8.72 -18.71 1.61
CA LYS A 973 -8.91 -17.51 0.78
C LYS A 973 -8.70 -17.84 -0.68
N ALA A 974 -9.41 -17.16 -1.56
CA ALA A 974 -9.26 -17.31 -3.00
C ALA A 974 -9.45 -15.97 -3.73
N GLY A 975 -8.77 -15.83 -4.86
CA GLY A 975 -8.94 -14.71 -5.78
C GLY A 975 -9.06 -15.22 -7.21
N LEU A 976 -9.97 -14.62 -7.98
CA LEU A 976 -10.17 -14.91 -9.39
C LEU A 976 -10.03 -13.61 -10.19
N TYR A 977 -8.92 -13.50 -10.90
CA TYR A 977 -8.60 -12.39 -11.77
C TYR A 977 -8.86 -12.76 -13.23
N ASN A 978 -9.57 -11.92 -13.97
CA ASN A 978 -9.82 -12.09 -15.39
C ASN A 978 -9.36 -10.84 -16.15
N SER A 979 -8.62 -11.06 -17.23
CA SER A 979 -8.20 -10.01 -18.16
C SER A 979 -8.67 -10.33 -19.57
N PHE A 980 -9.47 -9.44 -20.15
CA PHE A 980 -10.03 -9.51 -21.49
C PHE A 980 -9.43 -8.39 -22.33
N ASN A 981 -8.77 -8.74 -23.43
CA ASN A 981 -8.13 -7.80 -24.32
C ASN A 981 -8.78 -7.88 -25.71
N PHE A 982 -9.35 -6.77 -26.16
CA PHE A 982 -10.03 -6.61 -27.44
C PHE A 982 -9.36 -5.49 -28.25
N GLY A 983 -8.23 -5.80 -28.91
CA GLY A 983 -7.43 -4.79 -29.60
C GLY A 983 -6.94 -3.69 -28.64
N PRO A 984 -7.35 -2.41 -28.81
CA PRO A 984 -6.96 -1.31 -27.92
C PRO A 984 -7.69 -1.28 -26.58
N VAL A 985 -8.75 -2.08 -26.40
CA VAL A 985 -9.58 -2.10 -25.18
C VAL A 985 -9.12 -3.25 -24.28
N THR A 986 -8.88 -2.95 -23.01
CA THR A 986 -8.63 -3.95 -21.96
C THR A 986 -9.68 -3.83 -20.87
N LEU A 987 -10.36 -4.94 -20.55
CA LEU A 987 -11.26 -5.06 -19.42
C LEU A 987 -10.63 -6.03 -18.41
N ASN A 988 -10.43 -5.58 -17.18
CA ASN A 988 -10.00 -6.44 -16.09
C ASN A 988 -11.09 -6.53 -15.03
N VAL A 989 -11.32 -7.72 -14.50
CA VAL A 989 -12.32 -8.01 -13.47
C VAL A 989 -11.70 -8.91 -12.42
N MET A 990 -11.84 -8.52 -11.16
CA MET A 990 -11.31 -9.26 -10.03
C MET A 990 -12.40 -9.57 -9.01
N LEU A 991 -12.54 -10.85 -8.69
CA LEU A 991 -13.28 -11.33 -7.53
C LEU A 991 -12.27 -11.83 -6.49
N ASP A 992 -12.54 -11.60 -5.22
CA ASP A 992 -11.83 -12.28 -4.14
C ASP A 992 -12.79 -12.59 -2.99
N GLY A 993 -12.39 -13.54 -2.17
CA GLY A 993 -13.18 -13.96 -1.05
C GLY A 993 -12.40 -14.77 -0.04
N GLN A 994 -13.04 -14.94 1.11
CA GLN A 994 -12.61 -15.86 2.14
C GLN A 994 -13.82 -16.63 2.64
N TYR A 995 -13.55 -17.83 3.16
CA TYR A 995 -14.55 -18.69 3.77
C TYR A 995 -14.12 -19.04 5.17
N GLY A 996 -15.08 -19.02 6.09
CA GLY A 996 -14.88 -19.18 7.51
C GLY A 996 -14.21 -17.97 8.17
N GLY A 997 -13.81 -18.18 9.43
CA GLY A 997 -13.43 -17.11 10.33
C GLY A 997 -14.65 -16.47 11.00
N ILE A 998 -14.44 -15.82 12.14
CA ILE A 998 -15.49 -15.08 12.85
C ILE A 998 -15.03 -13.66 13.20
N ILE A 999 -16.01 -12.76 13.32
CA ILE A 999 -15.79 -11.38 13.77
C ILE A 999 -16.75 -11.08 14.91
N TYR A 1000 -16.19 -10.78 16.10
CA TYR A 1000 -16.95 -10.17 17.17
C TYR A 1000 -17.23 -8.70 16.86
N SER A 1001 -18.49 -8.26 16.98
CA SER A 1001 -18.90 -6.89 16.70
C SER A 1001 -19.50 -6.20 17.92
N GLN A 1002 -18.74 -5.26 18.49
CA GLN A 1002 -19.24 -4.37 19.54
C GLN A 1002 -20.31 -3.41 18.99
N THR A 1003 -20.22 -3.05 17.71
CA THR A 1003 -21.22 -2.20 17.05
C THR A 1003 -22.56 -2.93 16.98
N HIS A 1004 -22.60 -4.19 16.54
CA HIS A 1004 -23.81 -5.00 16.54
C HIS A 1004 -24.42 -5.12 17.93
N HIS A 1005 -23.61 -5.49 18.94
CA HIS A 1005 -24.05 -5.56 20.33
C HIS A 1005 -24.84 -4.32 20.75
N LYS A 1006 -24.24 -3.13 20.56
CA LYS A 1006 -24.85 -1.89 21.03
C LYS A 1006 -26.09 -1.52 20.23
N LEU A 1007 -26.10 -1.72 18.93
CA LEU A 1007 -27.24 -1.37 18.09
C LEU A 1007 -28.45 -2.26 18.38
N THR A 1008 -28.22 -3.55 18.59
CA THR A 1008 -29.27 -4.51 18.93
C THR A 1008 -29.82 -4.26 20.33
N GLN A 1009 -28.93 -4.04 21.32
CA GLN A 1009 -29.35 -3.66 22.68
C GLN A 1009 -30.21 -2.38 22.69
N GLN A 1010 -29.90 -1.42 21.82
CA GLN A 1010 -30.62 -0.14 21.74
C GLN A 1010 -31.82 -0.18 20.78
N GLY A 1011 -32.17 -1.33 20.19
CA GLY A 1011 -33.32 -1.45 19.31
C GLY A 1011 -33.18 -0.69 17.98
N LYS A 1012 -31.98 -0.69 17.38
CA LYS A 1012 -31.65 0.13 16.20
C LYS A 1012 -31.53 -0.62 14.89
N LEU A 1013 -31.48 -1.94 14.94
CA LEU A 1013 -31.42 -2.78 13.75
C LEU A 1013 -32.80 -3.36 13.43
N ARG A 1014 -33.08 -3.64 12.16
CA ARG A 1014 -34.31 -4.34 11.76
C ARG A 1014 -34.44 -5.73 12.39
N SER A 1015 -33.32 -6.38 12.70
CA SER A 1015 -33.30 -7.64 13.46
C SER A 1015 -33.92 -7.52 14.86
N THR A 1016 -34.25 -6.31 15.32
CA THR A 1016 -34.90 -6.07 16.61
C THR A 1016 -36.43 -5.95 16.52
N PHE A 1017 -37.06 -6.27 15.39
CA PHE A 1017 -38.51 -6.17 15.22
C PHE A 1017 -39.30 -7.30 15.88
N GLU A 1018 -38.70 -8.47 16.04
CA GLU A 1018 -39.35 -9.60 16.72
C GLU A 1018 -39.74 -9.21 18.16
N GLY A 1019 -40.98 -9.51 18.55
CA GLY A 1019 -41.56 -9.21 19.85
C GLY A 1019 -41.92 -7.74 20.11
N ARG A 1020 -41.81 -6.85 19.11
CA ARG A 1020 -42.14 -5.42 19.32
C ARG A 1020 -43.62 -5.11 19.37
N GLU A 1021 -44.46 -5.85 18.63
CA GLU A 1021 -45.91 -5.62 18.64
C GLU A 1021 -46.55 -6.19 19.90
N GLU A 1022 -46.09 -7.35 20.36
CA GLU A 1022 -46.56 -8.02 21.57
C GLU A 1022 -45.96 -7.42 22.86
N GLY A 1023 -44.79 -6.79 22.76
CA GLY A 1023 -44.06 -6.22 23.89
C GLY A 1023 -43.32 -7.23 24.77
N VAL A 1024 -43.45 -8.52 24.46
CA VAL A 1024 -42.80 -9.64 25.14
C VAL A 1024 -42.22 -10.66 24.14
N ILE A 1025 -41.22 -11.40 24.58
CA ILE A 1025 -40.60 -12.53 23.85
C ILE A 1025 -40.54 -13.73 24.79
N VAL A 1026 -40.92 -14.91 24.29
CA VAL A 1026 -40.56 -16.19 24.90
C VAL A 1026 -39.31 -16.71 24.17
N GLY A 1027 -38.18 -16.73 24.86
CA GLY A 1027 -36.92 -17.18 24.26
C GLY A 1027 -36.93 -18.67 23.94
N ASP A 1028 -36.37 -19.04 22.78
CA ASP A 1028 -36.26 -20.42 22.32
C ASP A 1028 -35.16 -21.18 23.08
N GLY A 1029 -35.56 -22.12 23.92
CA GLY A 1029 -34.67 -22.90 24.76
C GLY A 1029 -35.39 -23.55 25.95
N VAL A 1030 -34.63 -23.82 27.02
CA VAL A 1030 -35.08 -24.59 28.17
C VAL A 1030 -34.82 -23.87 29.50
N VAL A 1031 -35.49 -24.31 30.56
CA VAL A 1031 -35.23 -23.92 31.95
C VAL A 1031 -34.68 -25.12 32.73
N LEU A 1032 -33.76 -24.88 33.67
CA LEU A 1032 -33.24 -25.91 34.57
C LEU A 1032 -34.17 -26.08 35.78
N ASN A 1033 -34.72 -27.27 35.95
CA ASN A 1033 -35.61 -27.62 37.05
C ASN A 1033 -34.82 -27.95 38.33
N GLU A 1034 -35.48 -27.86 39.50
CA GLU A 1034 -34.85 -28.15 40.80
C GLU A 1034 -34.33 -29.59 40.92
N ASP A 1035 -34.92 -30.53 40.17
CA ASP A 1035 -34.51 -31.94 40.12
C ASP A 1035 -33.32 -32.20 39.16
N GLY A 1036 -32.80 -31.15 38.52
CA GLY A 1036 -31.70 -31.21 37.56
C GLY A 1036 -32.11 -31.54 36.12
N THR A 1037 -33.42 -31.69 35.83
CA THR A 1037 -33.93 -31.90 34.47
C THR A 1037 -34.16 -30.58 33.72
N TYR A 1038 -34.39 -30.66 32.41
CA TYR A 1038 -34.71 -29.50 31.57
C TYR A 1038 -36.13 -29.61 31.01
N SER A 1039 -36.82 -28.47 30.92
CA SER A 1039 -38.12 -28.34 30.23
C SER A 1039 -38.16 -27.10 29.35
N PRO A 1040 -38.99 -27.05 28.29
CA PRO A 1040 -39.10 -25.89 27.42
C PRO A 1040 -39.38 -24.59 28.19
N ASN A 1041 -38.73 -23.51 27.79
CA ASN A 1041 -39.00 -22.19 28.34
C ASN A 1041 -40.36 -21.69 27.83
N THR A 1042 -41.23 -21.29 28.76
CA THR A 1042 -42.54 -20.68 28.45
C THR A 1042 -42.70 -19.30 29.09
N THR A 1043 -41.64 -18.77 29.71
CA THR A 1043 -41.68 -17.50 30.44
C THR A 1043 -41.53 -16.33 29.46
N GLU A 1044 -42.51 -15.44 29.47
CA GLU A 1044 -42.48 -14.18 28.71
C GLU A 1044 -41.52 -13.17 29.37
N ALA A 1045 -40.56 -12.69 28.59
CA ALA A 1045 -39.68 -11.60 28.98
C ALA A 1045 -40.04 -10.32 28.21
N ILE A 1046 -39.98 -9.17 28.88
CA ILE A 1046 -40.19 -7.87 28.23
C ILE A 1046 -39.16 -7.70 27.11
N THR A 1047 -39.63 -7.36 25.90
CA THR A 1047 -38.81 -7.36 24.67
C THR A 1047 -37.47 -6.61 24.81
N PRO A 1048 -37.43 -5.33 25.26
CA PRO A 1048 -36.16 -4.64 25.53
C PRO A 1048 -35.22 -5.37 26.50
N ASP A 1049 -35.75 -6.03 27.53
CA ASP A 1049 -34.93 -6.75 28.53
C ASP A 1049 -34.38 -8.05 27.96
N TRP A 1050 -35.17 -8.75 27.13
CA TRP A 1050 -34.75 -9.93 26.40
C TRP A 1050 -33.57 -9.61 25.46
N TYR A 1051 -33.71 -8.59 24.59
CA TYR A 1051 -32.61 -8.18 23.69
C TYR A 1051 -31.37 -7.71 24.46
N ASN A 1052 -31.57 -7.00 25.57
CA ASN A 1052 -30.46 -6.54 26.42
C ASN A 1052 -29.71 -7.72 27.06
N ARG A 1053 -30.41 -8.78 27.53
CA ARG A 1053 -29.76 -9.96 28.08
C ARG A 1053 -29.16 -10.86 27.00
N TYR A 1054 -29.91 -11.17 25.96
CA TYR A 1054 -29.50 -12.09 24.89
C TYR A 1054 -28.24 -11.58 24.19
N TYR A 1055 -28.30 -10.33 23.72
CA TYR A 1055 -27.18 -9.65 23.08
C TYR A 1055 -26.35 -8.85 24.08
N ARG A 1056 -26.28 -9.21 25.37
CA ARG A 1056 -25.54 -8.42 26.37
C ARG A 1056 -24.09 -8.20 25.98
N ARG A 1057 -23.48 -7.13 26.50
CA ARG A 1057 -22.11 -6.72 26.19
C ARG A 1057 -21.07 -7.83 26.36
N ALA A 1058 -21.23 -8.61 27.44
CA ALA A 1058 -20.30 -9.67 27.79
C ALA A 1058 -20.50 -10.94 26.96
N ASN A 1059 -21.65 -11.12 26.31
CA ASN A 1059 -21.91 -12.27 25.45
C ASN A 1059 -21.22 -12.05 24.09
N VAL A 1060 -20.07 -12.69 23.92
CA VAL A 1060 -19.27 -12.64 22.70
C VAL A 1060 -19.91 -13.51 21.63
N GLU A 1061 -20.53 -14.63 22.02
CA GLU A 1061 -21.16 -15.58 21.09
C GLU A 1061 -22.28 -14.94 20.28
N SER A 1062 -23.25 -14.30 20.94
CA SER A 1062 -24.41 -13.66 20.27
C SER A 1062 -24.04 -12.47 19.38
N ASN A 1063 -22.80 -11.99 19.48
CA ASN A 1063 -22.28 -10.83 18.75
C ASN A 1063 -21.09 -11.19 17.86
N SER A 1064 -20.87 -12.49 17.61
CA SER A 1064 -19.88 -12.98 16.67
C SER A 1064 -20.56 -13.51 15.42
N PHE A 1065 -20.03 -13.11 14.27
CA PHE A 1065 -20.63 -13.40 12.96
C PHE A 1065 -19.61 -14.08 12.05
N ASP A 1066 -20.12 -14.90 11.12
CA ASP A 1066 -19.30 -15.49 10.07
C ASP A 1066 -18.61 -14.39 9.25
N ALA A 1067 -17.30 -14.56 9.05
CA ALA A 1067 -16.44 -13.62 8.35
C ALA A 1067 -16.32 -13.95 6.86
N SER A 1068 -17.10 -14.89 6.33
CA SER A 1068 -17.07 -15.26 4.91
C SER A 1068 -17.59 -14.11 4.07
N PHE A 1069 -16.92 -13.90 2.94
CA PHE A 1069 -17.39 -12.95 1.95
C PHE A 1069 -16.93 -13.31 0.54
N LEU A 1070 -17.70 -12.82 -0.43
CA LEU A 1070 -17.29 -12.71 -1.83
C LEU A 1070 -17.40 -11.24 -2.24
N LYS A 1071 -16.33 -10.68 -2.80
CA LYS A 1071 -16.26 -9.27 -3.21
C LYS A 1071 -15.94 -9.10 -4.69
N LEU A 1072 -16.62 -8.14 -5.32
CA LEU A 1072 -16.19 -7.55 -6.59
C LEU A 1072 -15.11 -6.52 -6.30
N ARG A 1073 -13.87 -7.01 -6.25
CA ARG A 1073 -12.70 -6.27 -5.77
C ARG A 1073 -12.29 -5.15 -6.70
N GLU A 1074 -12.10 -5.45 -7.99
CA GLU A 1074 -11.63 -4.51 -8.99
C GLU A 1074 -12.37 -4.72 -10.32
N VAL A 1075 -12.74 -3.63 -10.97
CA VAL A 1075 -13.15 -3.61 -12.38
C VAL A 1075 -12.43 -2.45 -13.04
N SER A 1076 -11.74 -2.67 -14.15
CA SER A 1076 -11.11 -1.59 -14.92
C SER A 1076 -11.36 -1.76 -16.41
N LEU A 1077 -11.70 -0.66 -17.07
CA LEU A 1077 -11.82 -0.57 -18.52
C LEU A 1077 -10.83 0.48 -19.02
N GLN A 1078 -9.82 0.01 -19.74
CA GLN A 1078 -8.78 0.84 -20.32
C GLN A 1078 -8.92 0.89 -21.84
N TYR A 1079 -8.68 2.06 -22.41
CA TYR A 1079 -8.52 2.27 -23.84
C TYR A 1079 -7.14 2.87 -24.13
N ALA A 1080 -6.31 2.10 -24.82
CA ALA A 1080 -5.02 2.54 -25.33
C ALA A 1080 -5.21 3.14 -26.73
N PHE A 1081 -4.95 4.44 -26.88
CA PHE A 1081 -5.15 5.10 -28.16
C PHE A 1081 -4.13 4.60 -29.20
N PRO A 1082 -4.58 4.12 -30.37
CA PRO A 1082 -3.67 3.76 -31.45
C PRO A 1082 -2.84 4.97 -31.88
N LYS A 1083 -1.53 4.78 -32.08
CA LYS A 1083 -0.58 5.83 -32.49
C LYS A 1083 -1.04 6.62 -33.72
N ARG A 1084 -1.76 5.97 -34.65
CA ARG A 1084 -2.35 6.62 -35.83
C ARG A 1084 -3.30 7.78 -35.47
N LEU A 1085 -4.05 7.68 -34.38
CA LEU A 1085 -4.97 8.72 -33.93
C LEU A 1085 -4.24 9.90 -33.24
N LEU A 1086 -3.00 9.68 -32.80
CA LEU A 1086 -2.18 10.70 -32.12
C LEU A 1086 -1.40 11.59 -33.10
N GLY A 1087 -1.25 11.18 -34.36
CA GLY A 1087 -0.61 11.97 -35.41
C GLY A 1087 0.81 12.44 -35.05
N ASN A 1088 1.14 13.68 -35.41
CA ASN A 1088 2.44 14.32 -35.11
C ASN A 1088 2.40 15.18 -33.83
N SER A 1089 1.55 14.84 -32.85
CA SER A 1089 1.34 15.63 -31.63
C SER A 1089 2.52 15.64 -30.64
N GLY A 1090 3.56 14.83 -30.88
CA GLY A 1090 4.64 14.58 -29.92
C GLY A 1090 4.27 13.55 -28.84
N ILE A 1091 3.01 13.13 -28.75
CA ILE A 1091 2.56 12.10 -27.80
C ILE A 1091 2.94 10.72 -28.33
N THR A 1092 3.70 9.96 -27.53
CA THR A 1092 4.14 8.59 -27.87
C THR A 1092 3.12 7.54 -27.43
N ALA A 1093 2.39 7.77 -26.33
CA ALA A 1093 1.29 6.92 -25.88
C ALA A 1093 0.25 7.72 -25.08
N LEU A 1094 -1.03 7.38 -25.25
CA LEU A 1094 -2.15 7.94 -24.50
C LEU A 1094 -3.05 6.80 -24.03
N ASN A 1095 -3.29 6.72 -22.72
CA ASN A 1095 -4.20 5.76 -22.12
C ASN A 1095 -5.25 6.49 -21.28
N ILE A 1096 -6.49 6.08 -21.46
CA ILE A 1096 -7.61 6.49 -20.61
C ILE A 1096 -8.18 5.24 -19.96
N SER A 1097 -8.49 5.31 -18.67
CA SER A 1097 -9.14 4.22 -17.95
C SER A 1097 -10.23 4.74 -17.02
N VAL A 1098 -11.31 3.97 -16.93
CA VAL A 1098 -12.33 4.08 -15.89
C VAL A 1098 -12.26 2.82 -15.06
N PHE A 1099 -12.31 2.96 -13.75
CA PHE A 1099 -12.18 1.83 -12.85
C PHE A 1099 -13.06 1.97 -11.61
N GLY A 1100 -13.26 0.84 -10.95
CA GLY A 1100 -13.97 0.74 -9.69
C GLY A 1100 -13.31 -0.29 -8.78
N ARG A 1101 -13.35 -0.05 -7.48
CA ARG A 1101 -12.76 -0.91 -6.46
C ARG A 1101 -13.71 -1.09 -5.27
N ASN A 1102 -13.76 -2.29 -4.71
CA ASN A 1102 -14.69 -2.69 -3.64
C ASN A 1102 -16.15 -2.39 -4.00
N LEU A 1103 -16.57 -2.77 -5.20
CA LEU A 1103 -17.86 -2.34 -5.76
C LEU A 1103 -19.07 -3.06 -5.13
N ALA A 1104 -18.90 -4.31 -4.74
CA ALA A 1104 -19.95 -5.12 -4.15
C ALA A 1104 -19.38 -6.16 -3.19
N THR A 1105 -20.12 -6.46 -2.12
CA THR A 1105 -19.78 -7.44 -1.10
C THR A 1105 -21.00 -8.30 -0.80
N VAL A 1106 -20.85 -9.62 -0.86
CA VAL A 1106 -21.82 -10.60 -0.37
C VAL A 1106 -21.26 -11.19 0.92
N SER A 1107 -21.97 -10.98 2.05
CA SER A 1107 -21.56 -11.48 3.37
C SER A 1107 -22.72 -11.32 4.37
N ASP A 1108 -22.81 -12.25 5.31
CA ASP A 1108 -23.80 -12.26 6.39
C ASP A 1108 -23.43 -11.32 7.56
N PHE A 1109 -22.23 -10.74 7.55
CA PHE A 1109 -21.81 -9.78 8.57
C PHE A 1109 -22.76 -8.56 8.62
N PRO A 1110 -23.41 -8.25 9.76
CA PRO A 1110 -24.60 -7.38 9.79
C PRO A 1110 -24.29 -5.87 9.76
N ILE A 1111 -23.01 -5.47 9.87
CA ILE A 1111 -22.59 -4.07 10.01
C ILE A 1111 -22.13 -3.51 8.65
N TYR A 1112 -20.94 -2.93 8.54
CA TYR A 1112 -20.47 -2.26 7.32
C TYR A 1112 -19.74 -3.23 6.40
N ASP A 1113 -18.60 -3.75 6.83
CA ASP A 1113 -17.73 -4.57 5.99
C ASP A 1113 -17.04 -5.66 6.84
N PRO A 1114 -17.09 -6.95 6.46
CA PRO A 1114 -16.38 -8.04 7.16
C PRO A 1114 -14.84 -7.94 7.09
N GLU A 1115 -14.24 -7.08 6.26
CA GLU A 1115 -12.79 -6.84 6.25
C GLU A 1115 -12.40 -5.78 7.28
N THR A 1116 -12.52 -6.09 8.57
CA THR A 1116 -12.23 -5.15 9.66
C THR A 1116 -11.41 -5.77 10.79
N ALA A 1117 -10.82 -4.91 11.60
CA ALA A 1117 -10.04 -5.22 12.79
C ALA A 1117 -10.08 -4.03 13.75
N ALA A 1118 -9.84 -4.27 15.04
CA ALA A 1118 -9.74 -3.21 16.02
C ALA A 1118 -8.31 -2.65 16.06
N LEU A 1119 -8.17 -1.35 16.34
CA LEU A 1119 -6.90 -0.69 16.58
C LEU A 1119 -6.74 -0.39 18.07
N ASN A 1120 -5.90 -1.15 18.76
CA ASN A 1120 -5.54 -0.90 20.16
C ASN A 1120 -4.14 -0.27 20.22
N GLY A 1121 -4.09 1.06 20.35
CA GLY A 1121 -2.84 1.81 20.30
C GLY A 1121 -2.12 1.64 18.96
N ASP A 1122 -1.05 0.86 18.96
CA ASP A 1122 -0.25 0.52 17.78
C ASP A 1122 -0.53 -0.90 17.23
N THR A 1123 -1.48 -1.61 17.82
CA THR A 1123 -1.73 -3.03 17.56
C THR A 1123 -3.05 -3.23 16.82
N ILE A 1124 -3.02 -3.96 15.71
CA ILE A 1124 -4.22 -4.38 14.96
C ILE A 1124 -4.66 -5.75 15.47
N LEU A 1125 -5.92 -5.86 15.90
CA LEU A 1125 -6.53 -7.09 16.42
C LEU A 1125 -7.53 -7.67 15.41
N PRO A 1126 -7.16 -8.71 14.64
CA PRO A 1126 -8.06 -9.33 13.67
C PRO A 1126 -9.23 -10.06 14.37
N GLY A 1127 -10.39 -10.09 13.73
CA GLY A 1127 -11.60 -10.76 14.24
C GLY A 1127 -12.35 -9.99 15.34
N ILE A 1128 -11.88 -8.81 15.71
CA ILE A 1128 -12.55 -7.93 16.67
C ILE A 1128 -12.91 -6.63 15.96
N GLU A 1129 -14.18 -6.25 16.00
CA GLU A 1129 -14.72 -5.00 15.49
C GLU A 1129 -15.18 -4.11 16.65
N MET A 1130 -14.68 -2.87 16.69
CA MET A 1130 -14.86 -1.95 17.81
C MET A 1130 -15.27 -0.55 17.35
N GLY A 1131 -16.48 -0.37 16.82
CA GLY A 1131 -16.90 0.93 16.30
C GLY A 1131 -16.32 1.20 14.91
N GLN A 1132 -16.65 0.31 13.96
CA GLN A 1132 -16.21 0.35 12.58
C GLN A 1132 -16.72 1.60 11.86
N MET A 1133 -15.83 2.23 11.10
CA MET A 1133 -16.17 3.29 10.17
C MET A 1133 -16.71 2.70 8.84
N PRO A 1134 -17.62 3.39 8.15
CA PRO A 1134 -18.13 2.92 6.86
C PRO A 1134 -16.99 2.72 5.84
N SER A 1135 -17.00 1.58 5.15
CA SER A 1135 -16.03 1.29 4.09
C SER A 1135 -16.51 1.81 2.73
N PRO A 1136 -15.68 2.55 1.98
CA PRO A 1136 -16.07 3.07 0.67
C PRO A 1136 -15.85 2.06 -0.47
N ALA A 1137 -16.77 2.10 -1.43
CA ALA A 1137 -16.53 1.74 -2.82
C ALA A 1137 -15.88 2.94 -3.52
N THR A 1138 -14.81 2.69 -4.27
CA THR A 1138 -14.09 3.73 -5.00
C THR A 1138 -14.41 3.63 -6.48
N TYR A 1139 -14.77 4.74 -7.11
CA TYR A 1139 -14.91 4.87 -8.56
C TYR A 1139 -13.87 5.85 -9.06
N GLY A 1140 -13.25 5.62 -10.20
CA GLY A 1140 -12.23 6.53 -10.66
C GLY A 1140 -12.00 6.56 -12.16
N PHE A 1141 -11.25 7.59 -12.53
CA PHE A 1141 -10.80 7.86 -13.89
C PHE A 1141 -9.30 8.14 -13.84
N ASN A 1142 -8.55 7.58 -14.79
CA ASN A 1142 -7.13 7.86 -14.93
C ASN A 1142 -6.75 8.16 -16.39
N LEU A 1143 -5.92 9.19 -16.54
CA LEU A 1143 -5.32 9.65 -17.79
C LEU A 1143 -3.81 9.51 -17.68
N LYS A 1144 -3.21 8.78 -18.61
CA LYS A 1144 -1.75 8.63 -18.71
C LYS A 1144 -1.25 9.03 -20.08
N VAL A 1145 -0.29 9.94 -20.13
CA VAL A 1145 0.27 10.52 -21.35
C VAL A 1145 1.79 10.37 -21.32
N ASN A 1146 2.36 9.82 -22.39
CA ASN A 1146 3.80 9.71 -22.59
C ASN A 1146 4.24 10.59 -23.78
N LEU A 1147 5.38 11.27 -23.65
CA LEU A 1147 5.97 12.22 -24.61
C LEU A 1147 7.45 11.90 -24.88
#